data_AF-A0A507F515-F1
#
_entry.id   AF-A0A507F515-F1
#
_cell.length_a   1.000
_cell.length_b   1.000
_cell.length_c   1.000
_cell.angle_alpha   90.00
_cell.angle_beta   90.00
_cell.angle_gamma   90.00
#
_symmetry.space_group_name_H-M   'P 1'
#
loop_
_entity.id
_entity.type
_entity.pdbx_description
1 polymer ?
#
loop_
_entity_poly.entity_id
_entity_poly.type
_entity_poly.pdbx_seq_one_letter_code
_entity_poly.pdbx_strand_id
1 'polypeptide(L)'
;MRLPFWTLLALACATNADTRSRSHLESLYASGKDSYAHGDFKSALIKFGELRTILPQWPDIYVNIAVVHMAAGDADQAFDVLRDGIALLPSDASLPARLCSTVAEYFNRPNDFPNTPKRVPSLQEAISACMRSVELDPENAVNLQSVAATLTLISEYSSAISVFETWIKKFGHLNAQETLKAKSNLAATHLRAGNTLQSYNIYKEVMDAHPSPRHVSSVAYVRSIGWPMDKMGARLKLESTQGIVSEFRITDKRLCPDGIGAWRLALNYSDEAQLHPDRLSVQLLNPETAYNTYGRLDDPILVGKSLPEQPFLYHERYIYLVHLKNAFMSGHPGIIHSDCVVYAGSHHANVDLQTFPTDDTASIIPVHDPTVSIIQHQTRNYYHWILEAVPKLLFLLDTLHLNQQKKDHKLTKILVPEHGISRAIDETLDMTEFKNVSHKYIRYQQRTGANQATRYHFIKGLHVVDWIHPADDTHGSLADNLWGAYWPPRQALHRVRTFFHDALKQRGSFPILSDDADTGSIVYVSRKGKLRGFPNEDDLVQYLKKRFGETRVVVHRGNEVLLEQVAIFAKARVVVGNHGAGLANYVFTQAGKAAMVFVPMDPHVEFCFSHLVAAMDGVSYVLSEIPGAHYYGSYSKITKAHMKLMGDTIETAHQRMTNRPERDEL
;
A
#
# COMPACT_ATOMS: atom_id res chain seq x y z
N MET A 1 21.39 -16.39 33.57
CA MET A 1 21.87 -17.77 33.77
C MET A 1 20.70 -18.69 33.46
N ARG A 2 20.65 -19.26 32.25
CA ARG A 2 19.52 -20.12 31.81
C ARG A 2 19.52 -21.38 32.67
N LEU A 3 18.42 -21.69 33.35
CA LEU A 3 18.20 -23.05 33.81
C LEU A 3 17.88 -23.87 32.55
N PRO A 4 18.75 -24.79 32.09
CA PRO A 4 18.39 -25.67 30.97
C PRO A 4 17.04 -26.36 31.22
N PHE A 5 16.32 -26.71 30.16
CA PHE A 5 15.10 -27.53 30.19
C PHE A 5 15.19 -28.70 31.20
N TRP A 6 16.39 -29.28 31.29
CA TRP A 6 16.76 -30.34 32.24
C TRP A 6 16.67 -29.96 33.73
N THR A 7 17.01 -28.72 34.10
CA THR A 7 16.94 -28.24 35.49
C THR A 7 15.51 -27.95 35.95
N LEU A 8 14.64 -27.42 35.09
CA LEU A 8 13.23 -27.19 35.45
C LEU A 8 12.47 -28.52 35.61
N LEU A 9 12.72 -29.50 34.76
CA LEU A 9 12.20 -30.86 34.91
C LEU A 9 12.76 -31.58 36.14
N ALA A 10 14.05 -31.41 36.44
CA ALA A 10 14.66 -31.97 37.64
C ALA A 10 14.07 -31.36 38.92
N LEU A 11 13.80 -30.05 38.95
CA LEU A 11 13.12 -29.40 40.07
C LEU A 11 11.67 -29.88 40.23
N ALA A 12 10.91 -30.02 39.13
CA ALA A 12 9.53 -30.50 39.17
C ALA A 12 9.42 -31.95 39.65
N CYS A 13 10.39 -32.81 39.32
CA CYS A 13 10.47 -34.17 39.86
C CYS A 13 10.98 -34.20 41.31
N ALA A 14 11.66 -33.15 41.81
CA ALA A 14 12.27 -33.09 43.14
C ALA A 14 11.40 -32.39 44.20
N THR A 15 10.50 -31.49 43.79
CA THR A 15 9.57 -30.81 44.71
C THR A 15 8.21 -31.48 44.66
N ASN A 16 7.89 -32.24 45.71
CA ASN A 16 6.62 -32.95 45.91
C ASN A 16 5.37 -32.17 45.46
N ALA A 17 4.78 -32.53 44.32
CA ALA A 17 3.37 -32.27 43.99
C ALA A 17 2.82 -33.08 42.80
N ASP A 18 3.63 -33.60 41.85
CA ASP A 18 3.12 -34.41 40.74
C ASP A 18 4.07 -35.57 40.38
N THR A 19 3.56 -36.81 40.34
CA THR A 19 4.32 -38.07 40.26
C THR A 19 4.61 -38.52 38.82
N ARG A 20 4.40 -37.65 37.83
CA ARG A 20 4.54 -37.98 36.41
C ARG A 20 6.00 -38.11 35.98
N SER A 21 6.29 -39.14 35.19
CA SER A 21 7.65 -39.37 34.68
C SER A 21 8.07 -38.29 33.68
N ARG A 22 9.36 -37.97 33.66
CA ARG A 22 9.96 -37.05 32.67
C ARG A 22 9.60 -37.42 31.22
N SER A 23 9.59 -38.70 30.88
CA SER A 23 9.21 -39.19 29.55
C SER A 23 7.75 -38.85 29.21
N HIS A 24 6.85 -38.84 30.19
CA HIS A 24 5.47 -38.43 30.00
C HIS A 24 5.36 -36.94 29.69
N LEU A 25 6.10 -36.08 30.39
CA LEU A 25 6.11 -34.63 30.14
C LEU A 25 6.72 -34.26 28.78
N GLU A 26 7.81 -34.93 28.39
CA GLU A 26 8.41 -34.78 27.06
C GLU A 26 7.44 -35.23 25.96
N SER A 27 6.77 -36.38 26.17
CA SER A 27 5.75 -36.88 25.25
C SER A 27 4.56 -35.93 25.14
N LEU A 28 4.12 -35.33 26.25
CA LEU A 28 3.00 -34.39 26.28
C LEU A 28 3.36 -33.10 25.52
N TYR A 29 4.57 -32.59 25.71
CA TYR A 29 5.07 -31.42 24.99
C TYR A 29 5.23 -31.68 23.48
N ALA A 30 5.83 -32.82 23.12
CA ALA A 30 5.98 -33.23 21.73
C ALA A 30 4.62 -33.39 21.03
N SER A 31 3.67 -34.04 21.71
CA SER A 31 2.31 -34.22 21.19
C SER A 31 1.53 -32.90 21.09
N GLY A 32 1.77 -31.94 21.98
CA GLY A 32 1.23 -30.58 21.86
C GLY A 32 1.71 -29.87 20.59
N LYS A 33 3.03 -29.93 20.31
CA LYS A 33 3.61 -29.36 19.08
C LYS A 33 3.11 -30.07 17.82
N ASP A 34 2.95 -31.39 17.88
CA ASP A 34 2.43 -32.18 16.77
C ASP A 34 0.96 -31.82 16.45
N SER A 35 0.11 -31.68 17.49
CA SER A 35 -1.26 -31.21 17.31
C SER A 35 -1.31 -29.81 16.67
N TYR A 36 -0.44 -28.89 17.10
CA TYR A 36 -0.33 -27.56 16.49
C TYR A 36 0.09 -27.63 15.02
N ALA A 37 1.10 -28.43 14.68
CA ALA A 37 1.59 -28.57 13.30
C ALA A 37 0.52 -29.11 12.33
N HIS A 38 -0.42 -29.91 12.84
CA HIS A 38 -1.56 -30.44 12.09
C HIS A 38 -2.81 -29.55 12.11
N GLY A 39 -2.74 -28.36 12.71
CA GLY A 39 -3.87 -27.43 12.83
C GLY A 39 -4.92 -27.82 13.88
N ASP A 40 -4.66 -28.84 14.71
CA ASP A 40 -5.52 -29.21 15.83
C ASP A 40 -5.21 -28.34 17.06
N PHE A 41 -5.63 -27.08 16.98
CA PHE A 41 -5.37 -26.07 18.01
C PHE A 41 -6.03 -26.42 19.34
N LYS A 42 -7.21 -27.04 19.33
CA LYS A 42 -7.92 -27.46 20.55
C LYS A 42 -7.10 -28.48 21.32
N SER A 43 -6.62 -29.52 20.65
CA SER A 43 -5.80 -30.55 21.28
C SER A 43 -4.44 -30.03 21.71
N ALA A 44 -3.85 -29.08 20.98
CA ALA A 44 -2.62 -28.41 21.39
C ALA A 44 -2.80 -27.61 22.68
N LEU A 45 -3.88 -26.81 22.78
CA LEU A 45 -4.20 -26.02 23.98
C LEU A 45 -4.46 -26.89 25.21
N ILE A 46 -5.14 -28.03 25.05
CA ILE A 46 -5.34 -28.98 26.17
C ILE A 46 -4.00 -29.46 26.71
N LYS A 47 -3.10 -29.91 25.83
CA LYS A 47 -1.79 -30.46 26.23
C LYS A 47 -0.87 -29.41 26.84
N PHE A 48 -0.79 -28.22 26.24
CA PHE A 48 -0.01 -27.13 26.82
C PHE A 48 -0.64 -26.58 28.11
N GLY A 49 -1.98 -26.58 28.23
CA GLY A 49 -2.69 -26.20 29.46
C GLY A 49 -2.44 -27.18 30.61
N GLU A 50 -2.37 -28.47 30.31
CA GLU A 50 -1.95 -29.49 31.27
C GLU A 50 -0.50 -29.26 31.71
N LEU A 51 0.42 -29.06 30.76
CA LEU A 51 1.81 -28.69 31.08
C LEU A 51 1.90 -27.42 31.92
N ARG A 52 1.08 -26.39 31.65
CA ARG A 52 1.05 -25.14 32.44
C ARG A 52 0.66 -25.39 33.89
N THR A 53 -0.25 -26.33 34.11
CA THR A 53 -0.67 -26.74 35.46
C THR A 53 0.45 -27.46 36.21
N ILE A 54 1.19 -28.34 35.51
CA ILE A 54 2.24 -29.17 36.09
C ILE A 54 3.55 -28.36 36.29
N LEU A 55 3.89 -27.51 35.32
CA LEU A 55 5.14 -26.76 35.22
C LEU A 55 4.89 -25.25 35.04
N PRO A 56 4.20 -24.58 35.98
CA PRO A 56 3.86 -23.16 35.82
C PRO A 56 5.09 -22.24 35.75
N GLN A 57 6.27 -22.72 36.16
CA GLN A 57 7.52 -21.95 36.11
C GLN A 57 8.29 -22.07 34.78
N TRP A 58 7.75 -22.79 33.78
CA TRP A 58 8.40 -22.97 32.49
C TRP A 58 7.82 -22.00 31.43
N PRO A 59 8.54 -20.92 31.06
CA PRO A 59 8.03 -19.84 30.21
C PRO A 59 7.61 -20.29 28.80
N ASP A 60 8.29 -21.29 28.22
CA ASP A 60 7.99 -21.77 26.87
C ASP A 60 6.53 -22.27 26.74
N ILE A 61 5.92 -22.74 27.83
CA ILE A 61 4.52 -23.19 27.81
C ILE A 61 3.59 -22.01 27.48
N TYR A 62 3.80 -20.86 28.13
CA TYR A 62 3.01 -19.65 27.89
C TYR A 62 3.21 -19.13 26.47
N VAL A 63 4.47 -19.14 25.98
CA VAL A 63 4.80 -18.79 24.60
C VAL A 63 4.06 -19.68 23.61
N ASN A 64 4.09 -21.01 23.81
CA ASN A 64 3.42 -21.96 22.93
C ASN A 64 1.89 -21.82 22.96
N ILE A 65 1.28 -21.64 24.14
CA ILE A 65 -0.17 -21.39 24.25
C ILE A 65 -0.56 -20.13 23.47
N ALA A 66 0.21 -19.05 23.60
CA ALA A 66 -0.04 -17.81 22.88
C ALA A 66 0.07 -17.99 21.35
N VAL A 67 1.07 -18.74 20.87
CA VAL A 67 1.23 -19.07 19.44
C VAL A 67 0.02 -19.85 18.92
N VAL A 68 -0.48 -20.82 19.68
CA VAL A 68 -1.67 -21.60 19.29
C VAL A 68 -2.91 -20.71 19.22
N HIS A 69 -3.11 -19.83 20.20
CA HIS A 69 -4.23 -18.88 20.17
C HIS A 69 -4.17 -17.93 18.98
N MET A 70 -2.99 -17.40 18.63
CA MET A 70 -2.84 -16.56 17.43
C MET A 70 -3.21 -17.33 16.16
N ALA A 71 -2.75 -18.58 16.01
CA ALA A 71 -3.08 -19.40 14.85
C ALA A 71 -4.57 -19.80 14.80
N ALA A 72 -5.23 -19.91 15.95
CA ALA A 72 -6.67 -20.16 16.05
C ALA A 72 -7.53 -18.91 15.83
N GLY A 73 -6.94 -17.72 15.72
CA GLY A 73 -7.65 -16.44 15.61
C GLY A 73 -8.08 -15.83 16.95
N ASP A 74 -7.68 -16.41 18.08
CA ASP A 74 -8.05 -16.01 19.44
C ASP A 74 -7.03 -15.04 20.07
N ALA A 75 -6.78 -13.90 19.42
CA ALA A 75 -5.71 -12.97 19.85
C ALA A 75 -5.87 -12.45 21.29
N ASP A 76 -7.11 -12.26 21.79
CA ASP A 76 -7.35 -11.87 23.20
C ASP A 76 -6.73 -12.87 24.19
N GLN A 77 -6.90 -14.17 23.94
CA GLN A 77 -6.36 -15.22 24.80
C GLN A 77 -4.84 -15.30 24.71
N ALA A 78 -4.27 -15.04 23.52
CA ALA A 78 -2.82 -14.96 23.36
C ALA A 78 -2.22 -13.84 24.22
N PHE A 79 -2.84 -12.66 24.23
CA PHE A 79 -2.38 -11.53 25.05
C PHE A 79 -2.54 -11.80 26.55
N ASP A 80 -3.68 -12.34 26.97
CA ASP A 80 -3.93 -12.63 28.39
C ASP A 80 -2.95 -13.68 28.95
N VAL A 81 -2.70 -14.77 28.20
CA VAL A 81 -1.72 -15.79 28.61
C VAL A 81 -0.31 -15.23 28.74
N LEU A 82 0.10 -14.32 27.86
CA LEU A 82 1.42 -13.69 27.96
C LEU A 82 1.50 -12.73 29.14
N ARG A 83 0.45 -11.97 29.43
CA ARG A 83 0.39 -11.11 30.63
C ARG A 83 0.49 -11.94 31.91
N ASP A 84 -0.26 -13.04 31.99
CA ASP A 84 -0.23 -13.96 33.13
C ASP A 84 1.18 -14.54 33.32
N GLY A 85 1.81 -14.96 32.22
CA GLY A 85 3.19 -15.45 32.23
C GLY A 85 4.16 -14.39 32.72
N ILE A 86 4.10 -13.16 32.19
CA ILE A 86 4.99 -12.05 32.59
C ILE A 86 4.81 -11.70 34.07
N ALA A 87 3.58 -11.72 34.57
CA ALA A 87 3.28 -11.46 35.98
C ALA A 87 3.87 -12.55 36.90
N LEU A 88 3.80 -13.82 36.47
CA LEU A 88 4.33 -14.95 37.22
C LEU A 88 5.86 -15.04 37.16
N LEU A 89 6.44 -14.70 36.01
CA LEU A 89 7.86 -14.87 35.68
C LEU A 89 8.52 -13.54 35.27
N PRO A 90 8.59 -12.53 36.16
CA PRO A 90 8.98 -11.16 35.80
C PRO A 90 10.46 -10.97 35.41
N SER A 91 11.28 -12.00 35.61
CA SER A 91 12.70 -12.02 35.23
C SER A 91 12.98 -12.78 33.94
N ASP A 92 11.97 -13.40 33.34
CA ASP A 92 12.13 -14.12 32.08
C ASP A 92 12.02 -13.16 30.88
N ALA A 93 13.01 -13.19 29.99
CA ALA A 93 13.06 -12.31 28.83
C ALA A 93 12.19 -12.79 27.65
N SER A 94 11.86 -14.09 27.59
CA SER A 94 11.16 -14.69 26.44
C SER A 94 9.69 -14.30 26.37
N LEU A 95 9.05 -14.13 27.52
CA LEU A 95 7.65 -13.73 27.63
C LEU A 95 7.38 -12.29 27.15
N PRO A 96 8.10 -11.26 27.64
CA PRO A 96 7.95 -9.91 27.10
C PRO A 96 8.40 -9.82 25.63
N ALA A 97 9.40 -10.60 25.20
CA ALA A 97 9.79 -10.69 23.78
C ALA A 97 8.65 -11.27 22.93
N ARG A 98 7.99 -12.34 23.40
CA ARG A 98 6.86 -12.93 22.71
C ARG A 98 5.68 -11.96 22.66
N LEU A 99 5.34 -11.27 23.76
CA LEU A 99 4.29 -10.25 23.78
C LEU A 99 4.55 -9.15 22.75
N CYS A 100 5.78 -8.63 22.72
CA CYS A 100 6.25 -7.68 21.71
C CYS A 100 5.95 -8.20 20.29
N SER A 101 6.41 -9.42 19.95
CA SER A 101 6.21 -9.99 18.62
C SER A 101 4.74 -10.31 18.27
N THR A 102 3.94 -10.74 19.25
CA THR A 102 2.51 -11.06 19.08
C THR A 102 1.72 -9.78 18.73
N VAL A 103 2.06 -8.65 19.36
CA VAL A 103 1.46 -7.36 19.01
C VAL A 103 1.77 -6.99 17.55
N ALA A 104 3.02 -7.17 17.13
CA ALA A 104 3.42 -6.92 15.74
C ALA A 104 2.70 -7.83 14.73
N GLU A 105 2.56 -9.12 15.07
CA GLU A 105 1.85 -10.12 14.25
C GLU A 105 0.38 -9.72 14.06
N TYR A 106 -0.30 -9.30 15.12
CA TYR A 106 -1.67 -8.80 15.06
C TYR A 106 -1.80 -7.57 14.15
N PHE A 107 -0.91 -6.58 14.31
CA PHE A 107 -0.95 -5.36 13.48
C PHE A 107 -0.61 -5.62 12.01
N ASN A 108 0.21 -6.62 11.70
CA ASN A 108 0.57 -6.97 10.32
C ASN A 108 -0.50 -7.78 9.59
N ARG A 109 -1.36 -8.51 10.31
CA ARG A 109 -2.36 -9.41 9.73
C ARG A 109 -3.76 -9.14 10.27
N PRO A 110 -4.29 -7.90 10.17
CA PRO A 110 -5.57 -7.54 10.78
C PRO A 110 -6.74 -8.37 10.22
N ASN A 111 -6.63 -8.86 8.98
CA ASN A 111 -7.67 -9.66 8.34
C ASN A 111 -7.73 -11.11 8.81
N ASP A 112 -6.67 -11.60 9.48
CA ASP A 112 -6.64 -12.96 10.03
C ASP A 112 -7.40 -13.03 11.38
N PHE A 113 -7.79 -11.87 11.92
CA PHE A 113 -8.52 -11.73 13.18
C PHE A 113 -9.87 -11.03 12.91
N PRO A 114 -10.90 -11.78 12.47
CA PRO A 114 -12.18 -11.20 12.02
C PRO A 114 -12.93 -10.45 13.13
N ASN A 115 -12.62 -10.74 14.40
CA ASN A 115 -13.08 -9.97 15.53
C ASN A 115 -11.93 -9.12 16.08
N THR A 116 -12.14 -7.81 16.18
CA THR A 116 -11.21 -6.94 16.92
C THR A 116 -11.09 -7.47 18.36
N PRO A 117 -9.89 -7.82 18.84
CA PRO A 117 -9.71 -8.30 20.19
C PRO A 117 -10.18 -7.22 21.17
N LYS A 118 -10.90 -7.62 22.21
CA LYS A 118 -11.40 -6.68 23.23
C LYS A 118 -10.27 -6.10 24.08
N ARG A 119 -9.11 -6.75 24.11
CA ARG A 119 -7.97 -6.45 25.00
C ARG A 119 -6.64 -6.35 24.24
N VAL A 120 -6.67 -5.80 23.02
CA VAL A 120 -5.44 -5.49 22.27
C VAL A 120 -4.50 -4.65 23.16
N PRO A 121 -3.23 -5.04 23.32
CA PRO A 121 -2.25 -4.24 24.04
C PRO A 121 -2.21 -2.81 23.51
N SER A 122 -2.13 -1.85 24.44
CA SER A 122 -1.88 -0.47 24.03
C SER A 122 -0.49 -0.37 23.39
N LEU A 123 -0.27 0.64 22.53
CA LEU A 123 1.04 0.89 21.96
C LEU A 123 2.12 1.01 23.06
N GLN A 124 1.77 1.66 24.17
CA GLN A 124 2.63 1.78 25.34
C GLN A 124 2.97 0.42 25.97
N GLU A 125 2.01 -0.48 26.10
CA GLU A 125 2.23 -1.83 26.62
C GLU A 125 3.18 -2.62 25.71
N ALA A 126 2.96 -2.56 24.39
CA ALA A 126 3.81 -3.23 23.41
C ALA A 126 5.27 -2.75 23.49
N ILE A 127 5.48 -1.43 23.54
CA ILE A 127 6.81 -0.83 23.69
C ILE A 127 7.46 -1.27 24.99
N SER A 128 6.71 -1.22 26.09
CA SER A 128 7.22 -1.60 27.41
C SER A 128 7.67 -3.06 27.42
N ALA A 129 6.89 -3.96 26.82
CA ALA A 129 7.26 -5.37 26.68
C ALA A 129 8.53 -5.55 25.82
N CYS A 130 8.59 -4.89 24.66
CA CYS A 130 9.76 -4.92 23.79
C CYS A 130 11.03 -4.48 24.53
N MET A 131 11.00 -3.31 25.17
CA MET A 131 12.15 -2.76 25.90
C MET A 131 12.54 -3.63 27.09
N ARG A 132 11.55 -4.13 27.86
CA ARG A 132 11.79 -5.02 29.00
C ARG A 132 12.51 -6.31 28.59
N SER A 133 12.17 -6.88 27.44
CA SER A 133 12.85 -8.09 26.94
C SER A 133 14.33 -7.86 26.63
N VAL A 134 14.68 -6.66 26.15
CA VAL A 134 16.06 -6.26 25.87
C VAL A 134 16.84 -6.01 27.15
N GLU A 135 16.21 -5.39 28.14
CA GLU A 135 16.81 -5.19 29.47
C GLU A 135 17.15 -6.51 30.18
N LEU A 136 16.28 -7.52 30.06
CA LEU A 136 16.43 -8.81 30.75
C LEU A 136 17.45 -9.74 30.08
N ASP A 137 17.60 -9.69 28.75
CA ASP A 137 18.56 -10.51 28.00
C ASP A 137 19.31 -9.68 26.93
N PRO A 138 20.18 -8.75 27.34
CA PRO A 138 20.85 -7.80 26.44
C PRO A 138 21.96 -8.44 25.57
N GLU A 139 22.26 -9.72 25.81
CA GLU A 139 23.28 -10.49 25.08
C GLU A 139 22.66 -11.41 24.01
N ASN A 140 21.34 -11.38 23.85
CA ASN A 140 20.65 -12.20 22.88
C ASN A 140 20.44 -11.46 21.56
N ALA A 141 21.35 -11.72 20.61
CA ALA A 141 21.37 -11.12 19.29
C ALA A 141 20.04 -11.28 18.52
N VAL A 142 19.41 -12.47 18.59
CA VAL A 142 18.15 -12.74 17.89
C VAL A 142 17.00 -11.93 18.49
N ASN A 143 16.95 -11.84 19.82
CA ASN A 143 15.94 -11.06 20.52
C ASN A 143 16.02 -9.57 20.16
N LEU A 144 17.22 -8.99 20.22
CA LEU A 144 17.47 -7.59 19.87
C LEU A 144 17.03 -7.24 18.44
N GLN A 145 17.35 -8.07 17.44
CA GLN A 145 16.87 -7.85 16.07
C GLN A 145 15.35 -7.90 15.96
N SER A 146 14.72 -8.88 16.62
CA SER A 146 13.27 -9.09 16.60
C SER A 146 12.52 -7.92 17.27
N VAL A 147 13.05 -7.42 18.38
CA VAL A 147 12.56 -6.23 19.08
C VAL A 147 12.72 -4.98 18.21
N ALA A 148 13.88 -4.76 17.59
CA ALA A 148 14.10 -3.60 16.73
C ALA A 148 13.17 -3.59 15.51
N ALA A 149 12.97 -4.75 14.88
CA ALA A 149 12.00 -4.92 13.79
C ALA A 149 10.57 -4.64 14.27
N THR A 150 10.20 -5.10 15.46
CA THR A 150 8.88 -4.86 16.04
C THR A 150 8.64 -3.39 16.35
N LEU A 151 9.60 -2.72 17.01
CA LEU A 151 9.56 -1.28 17.29
C LEU A 151 9.40 -0.48 15.99
N THR A 152 10.07 -0.90 14.91
CA THR A 152 9.89 -0.29 13.58
C THR A 152 8.46 -0.43 13.05
N LEU A 153 7.82 -1.59 13.22
CA LEU A 153 6.45 -1.84 12.74
C LEU A 153 5.42 -1.00 13.52
N ILE A 154 5.61 -0.83 14.82
CA ILE A 154 4.72 -0.03 15.66
C ILE A 154 5.06 1.47 15.66
N SER A 155 5.91 1.91 14.71
CA SER A 155 6.30 3.31 14.48
C SER A 155 7.16 3.97 15.56
N GLU A 156 7.84 3.17 16.39
CA GLU A 156 8.76 3.63 17.45
C GLU A 156 10.20 3.67 16.95
N TYR A 157 10.41 4.50 15.93
CA TYR A 157 11.63 4.47 15.13
C TYR A 157 12.89 4.82 15.92
N SER A 158 12.83 5.80 16.83
CA SER A 158 13.99 6.20 17.63
C SER A 158 14.51 5.06 18.51
N SER A 159 13.59 4.33 19.17
CA SER A 159 13.93 3.16 19.97
C SER A 159 14.45 2.02 19.10
N ALA A 160 13.82 1.76 17.95
CA ALA A 160 14.28 0.75 17.00
C ALA A 160 15.71 1.01 16.49
N ILE A 161 16.02 2.27 16.12
CA ILE A 161 17.36 2.69 15.69
C ILE A 161 18.39 2.40 16.77
N SER A 162 18.14 2.82 18.01
CA SER A 162 19.03 2.59 19.15
C SER A 162 19.31 1.10 19.39
N VAL A 163 18.28 0.26 19.28
CA VAL A 163 18.41 -1.20 19.44
C VAL A 163 19.23 -1.81 18.30
N PHE A 164 19.01 -1.40 17.05
CA PHE A 164 19.82 -1.86 15.91
C PHE A 164 21.29 -1.41 16.01
N GLU A 165 21.56 -0.17 16.41
CA GLU A 165 22.93 0.32 16.64
C GLU A 165 23.63 -0.46 17.75
N THR A 166 22.91 -0.75 18.84
CA THR A 166 23.41 -1.60 19.93
C THR A 166 23.73 -3.01 19.42
N TRP A 167 22.84 -3.59 18.61
CA TRP A 167 23.06 -4.90 18.01
C TRP A 167 24.31 -4.92 17.12
N ILE A 168 24.47 -3.93 16.24
CA ILE A 168 25.63 -3.84 15.32
C ILE A 168 26.93 -3.68 16.12
N LYS A 169 26.92 -2.84 17.17
CA LYS A 169 28.08 -2.64 18.04
C LYS A 169 28.50 -3.91 18.77
N LYS A 170 27.54 -4.68 19.30
CA LYS A 170 27.83 -5.88 20.10
C LYS A 170 28.15 -7.10 19.24
N PHE A 171 27.36 -7.35 18.20
CA PHE A 171 27.39 -8.62 17.46
C PHE A 171 27.86 -8.47 16.01
N GLY A 172 28.06 -7.25 15.51
CA GLY A 172 28.38 -7.01 14.10
C GLY A 172 29.70 -7.63 13.64
N HIS A 173 30.61 -7.92 14.56
CA HIS A 173 31.88 -8.59 14.26
C HIS A 173 31.76 -10.12 14.18
N LEU A 174 30.66 -10.71 14.66
CA LEU A 174 30.50 -12.16 14.76
C LEU A 174 30.05 -12.81 13.44
N ASN A 175 29.24 -12.09 12.64
CA ASN A 175 28.69 -12.61 11.39
C ASN A 175 28.41 -11.47 10.41
N ALA A 176 29.17 -11.44 9.30
CA ALA A 176 29.04 -10.41 8.28
C ALA A 176 27.66 -10.39 7.60
N GLN A 177 27.08 -11.57 7.32
CA GLN A 177 25.78 -11.68 6.67
C GLN A 177 24.64 -11.15 7.56
N GLU A 178 24.63 -11.54 8.83
CA GLU A 178 23.66 -11.01 9.80
C GLU A 178 23.86 -9.51 10.02
N THR A 179 25.09 -9.02 9.92
CA THR A 179 25.39 -7.58 10.01
C THR A 179 24.80 -6.79 8.87
N LEU A 180 24.91 -7.28 7.63
CA LEU A 180 24.31 -6.62 6.47
C LEU A 180 22.79 -6.62 6.54
N LYS A 181 22.19 -7.71 7.04
CA LYS A 181 20.75 -7.78 7.30
C LYS A 181 20.31 -6.78 8.36
N ALA A 182 21.03 -6.68 9.47
CA ALA A 182 20.75 -5.70 10.51
C ALA A 182 20.92 -4.25 10.00
N LYS A 183 21.96 -3.96 9.21
CA LYS A 183 22.17 -2.67 8.54
C LYS A 183 21.05 -2.34 7.56
N SER A 184 20.59 -3.31 6.76
CA SER A 184 19.47 -3.12 5.84
C SER A 184 18.18 -2.77 6.59
N ASN A 185 17.90 -3.48 7.69
CA ASN A 185 16.75 -3.17 8.54
C ASN A 185 16.88 -1.80 9.21
N LEU A 186 18.07 -1.46 9.74
CA LEU A 186 18.35 -0.13 10.29
C LEU A 186 18.14 0.98 9.24
N ALA A 187 18.61 0.77 8.02
CA ALA A 187 18.39 1.71 6.91
C ALA A 187 16.89 1.86 6.60
N ALA A 188 16.13 0.76 6.57
CA ALA A 188 14.67 0.81 6.43
C ALA A 188 13.99 1.59 7.56
N THR A 189 14.45 1.41 8.81
CA THR A 189 13.95 2.15 9.97
C THR A 189 14.27 3.64 9.87
N HIS A 190 15.49 4.00 9.46
CA HIS A 190 15.86 5.41 9.22
C HIS A 190 14.98 6.05 8.14
N LEU A 191 14.68 5.34 7.04
CA LEU A 191 13.77 5.85 6.01
C LEU A 191 12.37 6.12 6.58
N ARG A 192 11.86 5.17 7.37
CA ARG A 192 10.55 5.29 8.03
C ARG A 192 10.52 6.40 9.07
N ALA A 193 11.65 6.73 9.69
CA ALA A 193 11.81 7.85 10.61
C ALA A 193 11.94 9.23 9.90
N GLY A 194 12.06 9.27 8.57
CA GLY A 194 12.37 10.47 7.81
C GLY A 194 13.86 10.83 7.73
N ASN A 195 14.76 9.96 8.24
CA ASN A 195 16.22 10.15 8.20
C ASN A 195 16.80 9.68 6.85
N THR A 196 16.32 10.27 5.75
CA THR A 196 16.54 9.74 4.40
C THR A 196 18.01 9.69 3.98
N LEU A 197 18.81 10.70 4.32
CA LEU A 197 20.24 10.72 4.01
C LEU A 197 20.99 9.58 4.73
N GLN A 198 20.68 9.35 6.00
CA GLN A 198 21.30 8.28 6.78
C GLN A 198 20.90 6.90 6.23
N SER A 199 19.62 6.73 5.88
CA SER A 199 19.13 5.52 5.22
C SER A 199 19.88 5.24 3.91
N TYR A 200 20.04 6.27 3.07
CA TYR A 200 20.76 6.15 1.79
C TYR A 200 22.22 5.73 2.01
N ASN A 201 22.92 6.36 2.95
CA ASN A 201 24.31 6.05 3.22
C ASN A 201 24.49 4.59 3.67
N ILE A 202 23.62 4.09 4.55
CA ILE A 202 23.69 2.71 5.04
C ILE A 202 23.35 1.71 3.92
N TYR A 203 22.29 1.94 3.14
CA TYR A 203 21.99 1.04 2.02
C TYR A 203 23.07 1.06 0.95
N LYS A 204 23.68 2.21 0.69
CA LYS A 204 24.82 2.30 -0.22
C LYS A 204 26.00 1.49 0.32
N GLU A 205 26.31 1.58 1.60
CA GLU A 205 27.35 0.74 2.22
C GLU A 205 27.05 -0.76 2.06
N VAL A 206 25.80 -1.17 2.29
CA VAL A 206 25.37 -2.57 2.12
C VAL A 206 25.50 -3.01 0.65
N MET A 207 25.08 -2.17 -0.29
CA MET A 207 25.16 -2.42 -1.73
C MET A 207 26.62 -2.52 -2.20
N ASP A 208 27.48 -1.60 -1.77
CA ASP A 208 28.90 -1.58 -2.14
C ASP A 208 29.64 -2.82 -1.59
N ALA A 209 29.25 -3.28 -0.38
CA ALA A 209 29.82 -4.49 0.20
C ALA A 209 29.36 -5.77 -0.51
N HIS A 210 28.09 -5.84 -0.94
CA HIS A 210 27.50 -7.03 -1.57
C HIS A 210 26.59 -6.62 -2.74
N PRO A 211 27.10 -6.31 -3.93
CA PRO A 211 26.26 -5.87 -5.04
C PRO A 211 25.24 -6.94 -5.46
N SER A 212 23.96 -6.56 -5.54
CA SER A 212 22.90 -7.39 -6.12
C SER A 212 21.76 -6.50 -6.63
N PRO A 213 20.92 -6.97 -7.57
CA PRO A 213 19.74 -6.22 -8.01
C PRO A 213 18.83 -5.81 -6.84
N ARG A 214 18.72 -6.65 -5.80
CA ARG A 214 17.94 -6.33 -4.60
C ARG A 214 18.53 -5.18 -3.78
N HIS A 215 19.85 -5.11 -3.65
CA HIS A 215 20.50 -3.99 -2.95
C HIS A 215 20.44 -2.69 -3.76
N VAL A 216 20.56 -2.78 -5.09
CA VAL A 216 20.28 -1.64 -5.99
C VAL A 216 18.84 -1.16 -5.80
N SER A 217 17.87 -2.09 -5.70
CA SER A 217 16.47 -1.74 -5.40
C SER A 217 16.32 -0.97 -4.09
N SER A 218 17.06 -1.34 -3.04
CA SER A 218 16.98 -0.65 -1.75
C SER A 218 17.49 0.79 -1.85
N VAL A 219 18.60 1.02 -2.56
CA VAL A 219 19.11 2.37 -2.82
C VAL A 219 18.12 3.16 -3.68
N ALA A 220 17.60 2.57 -4.76
CA ALA A 220 16.58 3.19 -5.61
C ALA A 220 15.32 3.58 -4.83
N TYR A 221 14.90 2.75 -3.88
CA TYR A 221 13.71 2.99 -3.06
C TYR A 221 13.88 4.16 -2.10
N VAL A 222 15.01 4.25 -1.41
CA VAL A 222 15.30 5.43 -0.56
C VAL A 222 15.35 6.69 -1.39
N ARG A 223 15.94 6.59 -2.58
CA ARG A 223 16.02 7.68 -3.52
C ARG A 223 14.66 8.19 -3.99
N SER A 224 13.73 7.28 -4.28
CA SER A 224 12.36 7.61 -4.68
C SER A 224 11.56 8.36 -3.60
N ILE A 225 11.93 8.22 -2.33
CA ILE A 225 11.27 8.88 -1.19
C ILE A 225 12.03 10.14 -0.74
N GLY A 226 13.34 10.22 -1.01
CA GLY A 226 14.20 11.28 -0.49
C GLY A 226 14.46 12.47 -1.40
N TRP A 227 14.32 12.27 -2.71
CA TRP A 227 14.69 13.29 -3.69
C TRP A 227 13.59 13.42 -4.76
N PRO A 228 12.96 14.60 -4.89
CA PRO A 228 11.98 14.85 -5.93
C PRO A 228 12.62 14.74 -7.33
N MET A 229 11.88 14.16 -8.29
CA MET A 229 12.31 14.04 -9.70
C MET A 229 13.72 13.46 -9.90
N ASP A 230 14.07 12.47 -9.06
CA ASP A 230 15.43 11.93 -9.02
C ASP A 230 15.74 10.94 -10.15
N LYS A 231 16.35 11.45 -11.21
CA LYS A 231 16.79 10.65 -12.37
C LYS A 231 17.73 9.50 -12.02
N MET A 232 18.57 9.69 -11.00
CA MET A 232 19.46 8.62 -10.55
C MET A 232 18.66 7.49 -9.90
N GLY A 233 17.65 7.82 -9.09
CA GLY A 233 16.68 6.87 -8.56
C GLY A 233 15.96 6.11 -9.66
N ALA A 234 15.49 6.80 -10.71
CA ALA A 234 14.84 6.17 -11.86
C ALA A 234 15.76 5.18 -12.59
N ARG A 235 17.01 5.57 -12.85
CA ARG A 235 18.03 4.71 -13.47
C ARG A 235 18.30 3.46 -12.63
N LEU A 236 18.56 3.64 -11.33
CA LEU A 236 18.83 2.52 -10.42
C LEU A 236 17.61 1.59 -10.29
N LYS A 237 16.39 2.15 -10.32
CA LYS A 237 15.17 1.35 -10.31
C LYS A 237 15.06 0.47 -11.56
N LEU A 238 15.34 1.03 -12.74
CA LEU A 238 15.33 0.27 -13.99
C LEU A 238 16.40 -0.83 -13.98
N GLU A 239 17.63 -0.49 -13.59
CA GLU A 239 18.76 -1.42 -13.45
C GLU A 239 18.42 -2.59 -12.51
N SER A 240 17.89 -2.27 -11.33
CA SER A 240 17.41 -3.24 -10.35
C SER A 240 16.32 -4.14 -10.93
N THR A 241 15.28 -3.57 -11.52
CA THR A 241 14.13 -4.34 -12.02
C THR A 241 14.57 -5.28 -13.15
N GLN A 242 15.40 -4.82 -14.09
CA GLN A 242 15.98 -5.66 -15.13
C GLN A 242 16.83 -6.79 -14.54
N GLY A 243 17.68 -6.47 -13.56
CA GLY A 243 18.48 -7.46 -12.86
C GLY A 243 17.63 -8.54 -12.18
N ILE A 244 16.60 -8.14 -11.42
CA ILE A 244 15.68 -9.09 -10.75
C ILE A 244 14.98 -9.99 -11.77
N VAL A 245 14.49 -9.43 -12.89
CA VAL A 245 13.81 -10.22 -13.93
C VAL A 245 14.79 -11.23 -14.57
N SER A 246 16.04 -10.84 -14.80
CA SER A 246 17.06 -11.74 -15.36
C SER A 246 17.46 -12.89 -14.44
N GLU A 247 17.17 -12.80 -13.14
CA GLU A 247 17.45 -13.84 -12.14
C GLU A 247 16.33 -14.89 -12.02
N PHE A 248 15.21 -14.74 -12.74
CA PHE A 248 14.11 -15.69 -12.69
C PHE A 248 14.53 -17.08 -13.18
N ARG A 249 14.17 -18.11 -12.43
CA ARG A 249 14.51 -19.52 -12.68
C ARG A 249 13.33 -20.30 -13.26
N ILE A 250 12.49 -19.63 -14.03
CA ILE A 250 11.27 -20.19 -14.60
C ILE A 250 11.62 -20.75 -15.98
N THR A 251 11.49 -22.05 -16.15
CA THR A 251 11.86 -22.78 -17.38
C THR A 251 10.69 -23.56 -18.00
N ASP A 252 9.51 -23.51 -17.36
CA ASP A 252 8.30 -24.13 -17.89
C ASP A 252 8.03 -23.68 -19.32
N LYS A 253 7.94 -24.64 -20.25
CA LYS A 253 7.75 -24.39 -21.69
C LYS A 253 6.48 -23.65 -22.05
N ARG A 254 5.49 -23.63 -21.15
CA ARG A 254 4.26 -22.84 -21.31
C ARG A 254 4.51 -21.34 -21.10
N LEU A 255 5.48 -20.99 -20.26
CA LEU A 255 5.90 -19.63 -19.93
C LEU A 255 7.10 -19.18 -20.76
N CYS A 256 7.98 -20.12 -21.10
CA CYS A 256 9.25 -19.91 -21.78
C CYS A 256 9.43 -20.96 -22.88
N PRO A 257 8.94 -20.72 -24.11
CA PRO A 257 8.87 -21.75 -25.16
C PRO A 257 10.22 -22.38 -25.54
N ASP A 258 11.31 -21.62 -25.43
CA ASP A 258 12.68 -22.10 -25.69
C ASP A 258 13.22 -23.03 -24.58
N GLY A 259 12.59 -23.02 -23.40
CA GLY A 259 13.03 -23.74 -22.20
C GLY A 259 14.34 -23.22 -21.61
N ILE A 260 14.85 -22.08 -22.09
CA ILE A 260 16.13 -21.49 -21.65
C ILE A 260 15.92 -20.68 -20.36
N GLY A 261 14.76 -20.03 -20.22
CA GLY A 261 14.46 -19.17 -19.07
C GLY A 261 15.19 -17.83 -19.12
N ALA A 262 15.47 -17.30 -20.32
CA ALA A 262 16.09 -15.99 -20.50
C ALA A 262 15.05 -14.86 -20.35
N TRP A 263 14.68 -14.55 -19.10
CA TRP A 263 13.65 -13.56 -18.81
C TRP A 263 14.09 -12.12 -19.09
N ARG A 264 13.19 -11.33 -19.68
CA ARG A 264 13.41 -9.90 -19.95
C ARG A 264 12.20 -9.04 -19.55
N LEU A 265 12.47 -7.75 -19.39
CA LEU A 265 11.46 -6.73 -19.10
C LEU A 265 11.05 -6.02 -20.40
N ALA A 266 9.76 -5.95 -20.66
CA ALA A 266 9.17 -5.12 -21.71
C ALA A 266 8.51 -3.88 -21.12
N LEU A 267 9.00 -2.70 -21.49
CA LEU A 267 8.51 -1.43 -20.93
C LEU A 267 7.29 -0.88 -21.66
N ASN A 268 7.17 -1.10 -22.97
CA ASN A 268 6.18 -0.46 -23.83
C ASN A 268 5.45 -1.49 -24.71
N TYR A 269 4.13 -1.54 -24.60
CA TYR A 269 3.31 -2.46 -25.41
C TYR A 269 3.36 -2.17 -26.91
N SER A 270 3.57 -0.91 -27.31
CA SER A 270 3.60 -0.53 -28.73
C SER A 270 4.82 -1.11 -29.42
N ASP A 271 5.99 -1.00 -28.78
CA ASP A 271 7.25 -1.57 -29.28
C ASP A 271 7.16 -3.10 -29.34
N GLU A 272 6.59 -3.71 -28.28
CA GLU A 272 6.37 -5.16 -28.25
C GLU A 272 5.39 -5.64 -29.34
N ALA A 273 4.31 -4.92 -29.59
CA ALA A 273 3.35 -5.27 -30.64
C ALA A 273 3.95 -5.14 -32.05
N GLN A 274 4.89 -4.21 -32.26
CA GLN A 274 5.62 -4.08 -33.51
C GLN A 274 6.60 -5.24 -33.72
N LEU A 275 7.31 -5.66 -32.65
CA LEU A 275 8.26 -6.77 -32.71
C LEU A 275 7.59 -8.14 -32.76
N HIS A 276 6.42 -8.28 -32.13
CA HIS A 276 5.71 -9.54 -31.92
C HIS A 276 4.20 -9.43 -32.22
N PRO A 277 3.80 -9.06 -33.46
CA PRO A 277 2.37 -8.89 -33.82
C PRO A 277 1.58 -10.22 -33.78
N ASP A 278 2.29 -11.34 -33.78
CA ASP A 278 1.74 -12.67 -33.57
C ASP A 278 1.33 -12.90 -32.11
N ARG A 279 1.87 -12.17 -31.13
CA ARG A 279 1.65 -12.38 -29.69
C ARG A 279 0.72 -11.36 -29.06
N LEU A 280 0.85 -10.09 -29.43
CA LEU A 280 0.02 -9.01 -28.93
C LEU A 280 -0.34 -7.98 -30.00
N SER A 281 -1.37 -7.21 -29.70
CA SER A 281 -1.80 -6.06 -30.50
C SER A 281 -2.18 -4.91 -29.59
N VAL A 282 -2.00 -3.68 -30.08
CA VAL A 282 -2.39 -2.46 -29.37
C VAL A 282 -3.30 -1.61 -30.26
N GLN A 283 -4.27 -0.93 -29.64
CA GLN A 283 -5.12 0.06 -30.28
C GLN A 283 -5.12 1.34 -29.44
N LEU A 284 -4.76 2.47 -30.06
CA LEU A 284 -4.84 3.78 -29.41
C LEU A 284 -6.30 4.21 -29.26
N LEU A 285 -6.73 4.50 -28.04
CA LEU A 285 -8.10 4.87 -27.71
C LEU A 285 -8.34 6.38 -27.68
N ASN A 286 -7.26 7.18 -27.66
CA ASN A 286 -7.34 8.64 -27.59
C ASN A 286 -6.47 9.36 -28.64
N PRO A 287 -6.60 9.06 -29.95
CA PRO A 287 -5.76 9.66 -30.98
C PRO A 287 -5.87 11.19 -31.07
N GLU A 288 -6.99 11.78 -30.65
CA GLU A 288 -7.25 13.22 -30.73
C GLU A 288 -6.62 14.01 -29.58
N THR A 289 -6.38 13.36 -28.44
CA THR A 289 -5.91 14.02 -27.22
C THR A 289 -4.52 13.58 -26.79
N ALA A 290 -4.07 12.39 -27.20
CA ALA A 290 -2.76 11.87 -26.86
C ALA A 290 -1.66 12.90 -27.14
N TYR A 291 -0.74 13.07 -26.19
CA TYR A 291 0.37 14.03 -26.22
C TYR A 291 0.01 15.51 -26.00
N ASN A 292 -1.28 15.88 -25.99
CA ASN A 292 -1.68 17.27 -25.74
C ASN A 292 -1.16 17.76 -24.38
N THR A 293 -0.69 19.00 -24.36
CA THR A 293 -0.24 19.66 -23.14
C THR A 293 -1.42 20.25 -22.38
N TYR A 294 -1.44 20.06 -21.06
CA TYR A 294 -2.36 20.74 -20.15
C TYR A 294 -1.65 21.17 -18.86
N GLY A 295 -2.36 21.91 -18.01
CA GLY A 295 -1.79 22.60 -16.86
C GLY A 295 -1.59 24.09 -17.12
N ARG A 296 -0.97 24.80 -16.19
CA ARG A 296 -0.70 26.24 -16.30
C ARG A 296 0.61 26.58 -15.60
N LEU A 297 1.34 27.55 -16.15
CA LEU A 297 2.60 28.01 -15.56
C LEU A 297 2.43 28.74 -14.22
N ASP A 298 1.22 29.17 -13.87
CA ASP A 298 0.87 29.78 -12.57
C ASP A 298 0.23 28.78 -11.59
N ASP A 299 0.27 27.46 -11.86
CA ASP A 299 -0.30 26.40 -11.01
C ASP A 299 0.65 25.19 -10.89
N PRO A 300 1.01 24.73 -9.69
CA PRO A 300 0.47 25.12 -8.37
C PRO A 300 0.96 26.47 -7.85
N ILE A 301 0.15 27.06 -6.98
CA ILE A 301 0.51 28.24 -6.19
C ILE A 301 1.16 27.77 -4.89
N LEU A 302 2.45 28.06 -4.72
CA LEU A 302 3.17 27.73 -3.50
C LEU A 302 2.94 28.82 -2.44
N VAL A 303 2.47 28.41 -1.27
CA VAL A 303 2.25 29.27 -0.10
C VAL A 303 3.31 28.95 0.94
N GLY A 304 4.46 29.60 0.82
CA GLY A 304 5.64 29.38 1.66
C GLY A 304 6.90 29.16 0.84
N LYS A 305 7.73 28.23 1.30
CA LYS A 305 8.99 27.88 0.64
C LYS A 305 8.76 27.35 -0.78
N SER A 306 9.69 27.67 -1.68
CA SER A 306 9.73 27.05 -3.01
C SER A 306 9.97 25.55 -2.86
N LEU A 307 9.32 24.76 -3.72
CA LEU A 307 9.51 23.32 -3.83
C LEU A 307 10.28 23.05 -5.14
N PRO A 308 11.52 22.55 -5.07
CA PRO A 308 12.29 22.21 -6.26
C PRO A 308 11.58 21.17 -7.13
N GLU A 309 11.76 21.25 -8.44
CA GLU A 309 11.32 20.24 -9.41
C GLU A 309 9.79 20.01 -9.48
N GLN A 310 8.99 20.97 -9.00
CA GLN A 310 7.53 20.91 -9.13
C GLN A 310 7.11 21.03 -10.61
N PRO A 311 6.37 20.06 -11.17
CA PRO A 311 5.81 20.17 -12.52
C PRO A 311 4.59 21.11 -12.53
N PHE A 312 4.48 21.88 -13.63
CA PHE A 312 3.39 22.84 -13.92
C PHE A 312 2.57 22.44 -15.15
N LEU A 313 3.21 21.76 -16.10
CA LEU A 313 2.63 21.29 -17.35
C LEU A 313 2.79 19.77 -17.43
N TYR A 314 1.82 19.14 -18.08
CA TYR A 314 1.72 17.70 -18.19
C TYR A 314 1.30 17.33 -19.62
N HIS A 315 1.65 16.11 -20.04
CA HIS A 315 1.17 15.54 -21.29
C HIS A 315 0.02 14.56 -21.04
N GLU A 316 -0.99 14.60 -21.91
CA GLU A 316 -1.99 13.54 -21.98
C GLU A 316 -1.30 12.23 -22.40
N ARG A 317 -1.54 11.17 -21.63
CA ARG A 317 -0.90 9.87 -21.86
C ARG A 317 -1.59 9.14 -23.02
N TYR A 318 -0.84 8.28 -23.70
CA TYR A 318 -1.41 7.39 -24.70
C TYR A 318 -2.21 6.32 -23.98
N ILE A 319 -3.51 6.21 -24.27
CA ILE A 319 -4.40 5.18 -23.69
C ILE A 319 -4.52 4.06 -24.72
N TYR A 320 -4.01 2.88 -24.38
CA TYR A 320 -4.05 1.71 -25.25
C TYR A 320 -5.04 0.67 -24.75
N LEU A 321 -5.83 0.11 -25.67
CA LEU A 321 -6.36 -1.24 -25.51
C LEU A 321 -5.27 -2.21 -25.97
N VAL A 322 -4.78 -3.04 -25.05
CA VAL A 322 -3.80 -4.08 -25.30
C VAL A 322 -4.51 -5.42 -25.33
N HIS A 323 -4.26 -6.23 -26.34
CA HIS A 323 -4.73 -7.61 -26.42
C HIS A 323 -3.54 -8.55 -26.55
N LEU A 324 -3.31 -9.35 -25.50
CA LEU A 324 -2.33 -10.44 -25.51
C LEU A 324 -3.06 -11.75 -25.85
N LYS A 325 -2.62 -12.46 -26.89
CA LYS A 325 -3.34 -13.65 -27.39
C LYS A 325 -3.22 -14.86 -26.47
N ASN A 326 -2.10 -14.95 -25.76
CA ASN A 326 -1.83 -15.95 -24.73
C ASN A 326 -0.99 -15.26 -23.64
N ALA A 327 -1.50 -15.19 -22.42
CA ALA A 327 -0.84 -14.46 -21.35
C ALA A 327 -1.02 -15.14 -20.00
N PHE A 328 -0.10 -14.84 -19.11
CA PHE A 328 -0.16 -15.20 -17.71
C PHE A 328 -0.26 -13.95 -16.84
N MET A 329 -0.83 -14.10 -15.65
CA MET A 329 -0.84 -13.03 -14.66
C MET A 329 -0.57 -13.58 -13.25
N SER A 330 0.29 -12.90 -12.49
CA SER A 330 0.80 -13.38 -11.20
C SER A 330 1.03 -12.29 -10.17
N GLY A 331 1.02 -12.68 -8.89
CA GLY A 331 1.22 -11.79 -7.75
C GLY A 331 0.04 -10.84 -7.50
N HIS A 332 0.02 -10.21 -6.33
CA HIS A 332 -1.07 -9.29 -5.99
C HIS A 332 -1.23 -8.07 -6.93
N PRO A 333 -0.18 -7.55 -7.60
CA PRO A 333 -0.34 -6.46 -8.55
C PRO A 333 -0.93 -6.89 -9.89
N GLY A 334 -1.07 -8.20 -10.14
CA GLY A 334 -1.50 -8.73 -11.43
C GLY A 334 -0.45 -8.49 -12.53
N ILE A 335 0.80 -8.90 -12.28
CA ILE A 335 1.90 -8.74 -13.26
C ILE A 335 1.62 -9.63 -14.46
N ILE A 336 1.56 -9.02 -15.66
CA ILE A 336 1.32 -9.72 -16.91
C ILE A 336 2.64 -10.22 -17.49
N HIS A 337 2.66 -11.48 -17.94
CA HIS A 337 3.85 -12.08 -18.54
C HIS A 337 3.51 -13.17 -19.56
N SER A 338 4.41 -13.39 -20.52
CA SER A 338 4.38 -14.50 -21.48
C SER A 338 5.75 -14.62 -22.16
N ASP A 339 6.11 -15.78 -22.68
CA ASP A 339 7.29 -15.98 -23.53
C ASP A 339 8.62 -15.47 -22.93
N CYS A 340 8.83 -15.71 -21.63
CA CYS A 340 9.92 -15.14 -20.82
C CYS A 340 9.95 -13.60 -20.79
N VAL A 341 8.82 -12.92 -20.98
CA VAL A 341 8.71 -11.47 -20.95
C VAL A 341 7.79 -11.05 -19.81
N VAL A 342 8.28 -10.15 -18.95
CA VAL A 342 7.43 -9.39 -18.01
C VAL A 342 7.02 -8.09 -18.69
N TYR A 343 5.71 -7.84 -18.79
CA TYR A 343 5.18 -6.60 -19.34
C TYR A 343 4.94 -5.60 -18.21
N ALA A 344 5.70 -4.51 -18.20
CA ALA A 344 5.60 -3.47 -17.18
C ALA A 344 4.54 -2.41 -17.48
N GLY A 345 4.30 -2.11 -18.76
CA GLY A 345 3.30 -1.13 -19.20
C GLY A 345 3.46 0.23 -18.51
N SER A 346 2.35 0.83 -18.08
CA SER A 346 2.31 2.15 -17.42
C SER A 346 3.21 2.30 -16.19
N HIS A 347 3.56 1.18 -15.55
CA HIS A 347 4.37 1.15 -14.35
C HIS A 347 5.88 1.18 -14.63
N HIS A 348 6.31 0.95 -15.87
CA HIS A 348 7.73 0.92 -16.28
C HIS A 348 8.62 0.18 -15.25
N ALA A 349 9.70 0.83 -14.78
CA ALA A 349 10.62 0.26 -13.81
C ALA A 349 9.99 0.04 -12.41
N ASN A 350 8.81 0.61 -12.13
CA ASN A 350 8.08 0.47 -10.86
C ASN A 350 7.14 -0.74 -10.79
N VAL A 351 7.28 -1.69 -11.72
CA VAL A 351 6.60 -2.98 -11.61
C VAL A 351 6.90 -3.64 -10.25
N ASP A 352 5.85 -4.06 -9.55
CA ASP A 352 5.96 -4.64 -8.22
C ASP A 352 6.12 -6.16 -8.31
N LEU A 353 7.35 -6.64 -8.11
CA LEU A 353 7.71 -8.04 -8.22
C LEU A 353 7.76 -8.76 -6.87
N GLN A 354 7.33 -8.13 -5.76
CA GLN A 354 7.51 -8.69 -4.42
C GLN A 354 6.81 -10.04 -4.23
N THR A 355 5.66 -10.22 -4.88
CA THR A 355 4.86 -11.47 -4.84
C THR A 355 4.88 -12.24 -6.14
N PHE A 356 5.77 -11.86 -7.07
CA PHE A 356 5.93 -12.59 -8.32
C PHE A 356 6.64 -13.93 -8.04
N PRO A 357 6.07 -15.09 -8.41
CA PRO A 357 6.76 -16.36 -8.26
C PRO A 357 7.91 -16.45 -9.25
N THR A 358 9.13 -16.71 -8.75
CA THR A 358 10.38 -16.62 -9.50
C THR A 358 10.93 -17.96 -9.99
N ASP A 359 10.18 -19.05 -9.80
CA ASP A 359 10.52 -20.41 -10.23
C ASP A 359 9.27 -21.20 -10.69
N ASP A 360 9.44 -22.45 -11.13
CA ASP A 360 8.35 -23.28 -11.67
C ASP A 360 7.38 -23.85 -10.60
N THR A 361 7.51 -23.47 -9.32
CA THR A 361 6.70 -24.07 -8.24
C THR A 361 5.26 -23.56 -8.17
N ALA A 362 4.98 -22.39 -8.77
CA ALA A 362 3.64 -21.81 -8.70
C ALA A 362 2.63 -22.57 -9.57
N SER A 363 1.47 -22.86 -8.98
CA SER A 363 0.37 -23.56 -9.65
C SER A 363 -0.23 -22.71 -10.78
N ILE A 364 -0.54 -23.35 -11.91
CA ILE A 364 -1.18 -22.69 -13.05
C ILE A 364 -2.67 -22.93 -13.03
N ILE A 365 -3.44 -21.84 -13.02
CA ILE A 365 -4.90 -21.82 -13.04
C ILE A 365 -5.34 -21.42 -14.45
N PRO A 366 -5.87 -22.34 -15.27
CA PRO A 366 -6.32 -22.02 -16.61
C PRO A 366 -7.63 -21.21 -16.58
N VAL A 367 -7.71 -20.20 -17.44
CA VAL A 367 -8.90 -19.41 -17.72
C VAL A 367 -9.26 -19.62 -19.19
N HIS A 368 -10.38 -20.30 -19.42
CA HIS A 368 -10.80 -20.80 -20.74
C HIS A 368 -11.69 -19.83 -21.53
N ASP A 369 -12.02 -18.68 -20.95
CA ASP A 369 -12.81 -17.63 -21.57
C ASP A 369 -11.91 -16.44 -21.97
N PRO A 370 -12.23 -15.71 -23.06
CA PRO A 370 -11.62 -14.41 -23.31
C PRO A 370 -11.81 -13.55 -22.08
N THR A 371 -10.75 -12.88 -21.62
CA THR A 371 -10.80 -12.17 -20.34
C THR A 371 -10.32 -10.73 -20.51
N VAL A 372 -10.90 -9.82 -19.73
CA VAL A 372 -10.34 -8.50 -19.48
C VAL A 372 -9.88 -8.40 -18.03
N SER A 373 -8.82 -7.64 -17.76
CA SER A 373 -8.35 -7.42 -16.39
C SER A 373 -8.31 -5.95 -16.02
N ILE A 374 -8.74 -5.67 -14.78
CA ILE A 374 -8.58 -4.38 -14.11
C ILE A 374 -7.70 -4.51 -12.85
N ILE A 375 -7.10 -5.69 -12.64
CA ILE A 375 -6.18 -5.92 -11.54
C ILE A 375 -4.92 -5.09 -11.76
N GLN A 376 -4.46 -4.41 -10.72
CA GLN A 376 -3.27 -3.59 -10.79
C GLN A 376 -2.56 -3.40 -9.44
N HIS A 377 -1.45 -2.66 -9.47
CA HIS A 377 -0.72 -2.25 -8.29
C HIS A 377 -1.62 -1.61 -7.22
N GLN A 378 -1.40 -2.02 -5.96
CA GLN A 378 -2.07 -1.48 -4.77
C GLN A 378 -3.60 -1.33 -4.90
N THR A 379 -4.30 -2.28 -5.53
CA THR A 379 -5.74 -2.16 -5.81
C THR A 379 -6.61 -1.85 -4.58
N ARG A 380 -6.18 -2.25 -3.36
CA ARG A 380 -6.88 -1.91 -2.10
C ARG A 380 -6.84 -0.43 -1.73
N ASN A 381 -5.86 0.32 -2.23
CA ASN A 381 -5.71 1.74 -1.97
C ASN A 381 -6.78 2.52 -2.75
N TYR A 382 -7.48 3.41 -2.05
CA TYR A 382 -8.58 4.19 -2.60
C TYR A 382 -8.20 5.03 -3.83
N TYR A 383 -6.98 5.62 -3.85
CA TYR A 383 -6.49 6.39 -5.00
C TYR A 383 -6.39 5.50 -6.25
N HIS A 384 -5.67 4.39 -6.14
CA HIS A 384 -5.43 3.46 -7.24
C HIS A 384 -6.74 2.83 -7.73
N TRP A 385 -7.68 2.55 -6.83
CA TRP A 385 -9.00 2.06 -7.23
C TRP A 385 -9.78 3.09 -8.06
N ILE A 386 -10.02 4.29 -7.51
CA ILE A 386 -10.89 5.29 -8.13
C ILE A 386 -10.26 5.90 -9.39
N LEU A 387 -8.95 6.15 -9.37
CA LEU A 387 -8.29 6.91 -10.42
C LEU A 387 -7.61 6.05 -11.48
N GLU A 388 -7.39 4.76 -11.22
CA GLU A 388 -6.77 3.87 -12.21
C GLU A 388 -7.61 2.63 -12.55
N ALA A 389 -8.06 1.85 -11.57
CA ALA A 389 -8.79 0.60 -11.85
C ALA A 389 -10.20 0.85 -12.43
N VAL A 390 -10.97 1.78 -11.82
CA VAL A 390 -12.30 2.16 -12.32
C VAL A 390 -12.27 2.70 -13.76
N PRO A 391 -11.40 3.66 -14.14
CA PRO A 391 -11.35 4.12 -15.52
C PRO A 391 -10.98 3.00 -16.50
N LYS A 392 -10.05 2.10 -16.14
CA LYS A 392 -9.73 0.93 -16.98
C LYS A 392 -10.96 0.06 -17.22
N LEU A 393 -11.76 -0.20 -16.19
CA LEU A 393 -13.04 -0.89 -16.34
C LEU A 393 -13.95 -0.16 -17.33
N LEU A 394 -14.13 1.15 -17.15
CA LEU A 394 -15.01 1.96 -18.00
C LEU A 394 -14.57 1.94 -19.47
N PHE A 395 -13.28 2.13 -19.77
CA PHE A 395 -12.76 2.03 -21.13
C PHE A 395 -12.96 0.62 -21.73
N LEU A 396 -12.70 -0.44 -20.96
CA LEU A 396 -12.93 -1.82 -21.43
C LEU A 396 -14.41 -2.05 -21.77
N LEU A 397 -15.34 -1.54 -20.95
CA LEU A 397 -16.77 -1.65 -21.22
C LEU A 397 -17.19 -0.87 -22.47
N ASP A 398 -16.66 0.35 -22.65
CA ASP A 398 -16.96 1.24 -23.77
C ASP A 398 -16.42 0.66 -25.08
N THR A 399 -15.14 0.28 -25.12
CA THR A 399 -14.43 -0.16 -26.33
C THR A 399 -14.81 -1.57 -26.78
N LEU A 400 -14.95 -2.51 -25.84
CA LEU A 400 -15.32 -3.90 -26.18
C LEU A 400 -16.83 -4.14 -26.13
N HIS A 401 -17.61 -3.09 -25.88
CA HIS A 401 -19.07 -3.11 -25.81
C HIS A 401 -19.61 -4.21 -24.87
N LEU A 402 -18.91 -4.48 -23.77
CA LEU A 402 -19.22 -5.61 -22.88
C LEU A 402 -20.59 -5.48 -22.18
N ASN A 403 -21.13 -4.26 -22.13
CA ASN A 403 -22.46 -3.94 -21.63
C ASN A 403 -23.58 -4.20 -22.65
N GLN A 404 -23.26 -4.38 -23.94
CA GLN A 404 -24.25 -4.62 -24.99
C GLN A 404 -24.56 -6.12 -25.12
N GLN A 405 -25.85 -6.46 -25.27
CA GLN A 405 -26.34 -7.83 -25.50
C GLN A 405 -26.06 -8.35 -26.93
N LYS A 406 -24.94 -7.97 -27.57
CA LYS A 406 -24.55 -8.47 -28.90
C LYS A 406 -24.02 -9.92 -28.80
N LYS A 407 -24.33 -10.75 -29.79
CA LYS A 407 -24.12 -12.22 -29.76
C LYS A 407 -22.65 -12.65 -29.59
N ASP A 408 -21.67 -11.88 -30.07
CA ASP A 408 -20.26 -12.34 -30.12
C ASP A 408 -19.42 -12.04 -28.87
N HIS A 409 -19.82 -11.11 -27.99
CA HIS A 409 -19.12 -10.79 -26.73
C HIS A 409 -19.83 -11.31 -25.47
N LYS A 410 -20.76 -12.26 -25.64
CA LYS A 410 -21.52 -12.86 -24.53
C LYS A 410 -20.66 -13.62 -23.51
N LEU A 411 -19.42 -14.01 -23.87
CA LEU A 411 -18.58 -14.90 -23.06
C LEU A 411 -17.35 -14.24 -22.43
N THR A 412 -17.02 -12.97 -22.75
CA THR A 412 -15.82 -12.33 -22.19
C THR A 412 -15.99 -12.10 -20.68
N LYS A 413 -15.04 -12.59 -19.89
CA LYS A 413 -15.02 -12.48 -18.43
C LYS A 413 -14.26 -11.23 -17.99
N ILE A 414 -14.62 -10.70 -16.82
CA ILE A 414 -13.97 -9.53 -16.24
C ILE A 414 -13.28 -9.98 -14.96
N LEU A 415 -11.96 -9.91 -14.94
CA LEU A 415 -11.17 -10.25 -13.77
C LEU A 415 -11.16 -9.07 -12.81
N VAL A 416 -11.75 -9.26 -11.63
CA VAL A 416 -11.94 -8.23 -10.60
C VAL A 416 -11.32 -8.70 -9.27
N PRO A 417 -11.01 -7.78 -8.34
CA PRO A 417 -10.41 -8.15 -7.07
C PRO A 417 -11.33 -9.03 -6.22
N GLU A 418 -10.76 -9.72 -5.22
CA GLU A 418 -11.51 -10.46 -4.20
C GLU A 418 -12.55 -9.55 -3.51
N HIS A 419 -13.71 -10.12 -3.18
CA HIS A 419 -14.75 -9.43 -2.43
C HIS A 419 -14.32 -9.21 -0.98
N GLY A 420 -14.66 -8.06 -0.39
CA GLY A 420 -14.40 -7.74 1.02
C GLY A 420 -13.00 -7.19 1.30
N ILE A 421 -12.13 -7.05 0.30
CA ILE A 421 -10.77 -6.50 0.51
C ILE A 421 -10.77 -4.97 0.68
N SER A 422 -11.83 -4.30 0.22
CA SER A 422 -12.04 -2.86 0.36
C SER A 422 -13.50 -2.51 0.08
N ARG A 423 -14.13 -1.79 1.00
CA ARG A 423 -15.52 -1.33 0.87
C ARG A 423 -15.75 -0.52 -0.41
N ALA A 424 -14.80 0.34 -0.81
CA ALA A 424 -14.93 1.15 -2.01
C ALA A 424 -14.95 0.29 -3.29
N ILE A 425 -14.24 -0.84 -3.30
CA ILE A 425 -14.25 -1.79 -4.43
C ILE A 425 -15.62 -2.44 -4.54
N ASP A 426 -16.11 -3.00 -3.44
CA ASP A 426 -17.39 -3.69 -3.40
C ASP A 426 -18.55 -2.73 -3.74
N GLU A 427 -18.60 -1.55 -3.10
CA GLU A 427 -19.60 -0.51 -3.39
C GLU A 427 -19.58 -0.05 -4.85
N THR A 428 -18.40 0.03 -5.48
CA THR A 428 -18.30 0.39 -6.91
C THR A 428 -18.82 -0.74 -7.79
N LEU A 429 -18.37 -1.98 -7.57
CA LEU A 429 -18.72 -3.12 -8.42
C LEU A 429 -20.19 -3.55 -8.29
N ASP A 430 -20.82 -3.24 -7.16
CA ASP A 430 -22.24 -3.51 -6.87
C ASP A 430 -23.19 -2.40 -7.37
N MET A 431 -22.65 -1.32 -7.96
CA MET A 431 -23.47 -0.28 -8.58
C MET A 431 -24.38 -0.85 -9.68
N THR A 432 -25.59 -0.28 -9.80
CA THR A 432 -26.60 -0.70 -10.78
C THR A 432 -26.12 -0.62 -12.22
N GLU A 433 -25.20 0.30 -12.50
CA GLU A 433 -24.53 0.54 -13.78
C GLU A 433 -23.73 -0.69 -14.25
N PHE A 434 -23.26 -1.51 -13.33
CA PHE A 434 -22.52 -2.74 -13.63
C PHE A 434 -23.36 -4.01 -13.50
N LYS A 435 -24.66 -3.91 -13.19
CA LYS A 435 -25.55 -5.08 -13.02
C LYS A 435 -25.60 -5.99 -14.25
N ASN A 436 -25.46 -5.41 -15.45
CA ASN A 436 -25.47 -6.17 -16.71
C ASN A 436 -24.15 -6.93 -16.98
N VAL A 437 -23.09 -6.68 -16.21
CA VAL A 437 -21.79 -7.34 -16.37
C VAL A 437 -21.32 -8.06 -15.11
N SER A 438 -21.99 -7.90 -13.97
CA SER A 438 -21.59 -8.54 -12.69
C SER A 438 -21.53 -10.07 -12.77
N HIS A 439 -22.39 -10.70 -13.57
CA HIS A 439 -22.36 -12.14 -13.83
C HIS A 439 -21.12 -12.61 -14.63
N LYS A 440 -20.34 -11.68 -15.20
CA LYS A 440 -19.10 -11.94 -15.94
C LYS A 440 -17.87 -11.90 -15.04
N TYR A 441 -18.01 -11.53 -13.76
CA TYR A 441 -16.89 -11.35 -12.85
C TYR A 441 -16.21 -12.68 -12.50
N ILE A 442 -14.89 -12.71 -12.63
CA ILE A 442 -14.01 -13.73 -12.05
C ILE A 442 -13.20 -13.02 -10.95
N ARG A 443 -13.20 -13.58 -9.74
CA ARG A 443 -12.44 -13.03 -8.61
C ARG A 443 -10.98 -13.49 -8.72
N TYR A 444 -10.06 -12.53 -8.79
CA TYR A 444 -8.63 -12.79 -8.80
C TYR A 444 -8.14 -13.12 -7.40
N GLN A 445 -7.98 -14.41 -7.12
CA GLN A 445 -7.63 -14.88 -5.77
C GLN A 445 -6.11 -14.97 -5.60
N GLN A 446 -5.61 -14.37 -4.53
CA GLN A 446 -4.20 -14.42 -4.17
C GLN A 446 -4.01 -15.30 -2.94
N ARG A 447 -3.45 -16.49 -3.16
CA ARG A 447 -3.06 -17.36 -2.05
C ARG A 447 -1.66 -16.98 -1.59
N THR A 448 -1.56 -16.25 -0.49
CA THR A 448 -0.27 -15.85 0.09
C THR A 448 0.22 -16.92 1.06
N GLY A 449 1.22 -17.70 0.65
CA GLY A 449 1.91 -18.69 1.47
C GLY A 449 3.10 -19.27 0.70
N ALA A 450 4.14 -19.72 1.41
CA ALA A 450 5.42 -20.15 0.81
C ALA A 450 5.30 -21.24 -0.27
N ASN A 451 4.17 -21.97 -0.30
CA ASN A 451 3.89 -23.04 -1.27
C ASN A 451 2.53 -22.87 -1.99
N GLN A 452 1.99 -21.64 -2.08
CA GLN A 452 0.66 -21.41 -2.65
C GLN A 452 0.62 -20.38 -3.78
N ALA A 453 1.77 -19.97 -4.31
CA ALA A 453 1.80 -19.02 -5.42
C ALA A 453 0.99 -19.55 -6.63
N THR A 454 0.24 -18.64 -7.27
CA THR A 454 -0.63 -18.94 -8.40
C THR A 454 -0.25 -18.12 -9.63
N ARG A 455 -0.44 -18.71 -10.81
CA ARG A 455 -0.36 -18.05 -12.11
C ARG A 455 -1.66 -18.30 -12.87
N TYR A 456 -2.36 -17.24 -13.23
CA TYR A 456 -3.56 -17.37 -14.06
C TYR A 456 -3.13 -17.40 -15.52
N HIS A 457 -3.60 -18.39 -16.28
CA HIS A 457 -3.27 -18.58 -17.69
C HIS A 457 -4.50 -18.29 -18.57
N PHE A 458 -4.45 -17.20 -19.34
CA PHE A 458 -5.55 -16.76 -20.21
C PHE A 458 -5.39 -17.34 -21.61
N ILE A 459 -5.95 -18.53 -21.81
CA ILE A 459 -5.73 -19.34 -23.03
C ILE A 459 -6.37 -18.72 -24.28
N LYS A 460 -7.48 -17.99 -24.10
CA LYS A 460 -8.20 -17.30 -25.19
C LYS A 460 -7.92 -15.80 -25.24
N GLY A 461 -6.80 -15.39 -24.64
CA GLY A 461 -6.34 -14.02 -24.64
C GLY A 461 -6.83 -13.17 -23.47
N LEU A 462 -6.04 -12.14 -23.19
CA LEU A 462 -6.25 -11.16 -22.13
C LEU A 462 -6.26 -9.76 -22.75
N HIS A 463 -7.32 -9.01 -22.49
CA HIS A 463 -7.39 -7.59 -22.81
C HIS A 463 -7.14 -6.75 -21.56
N VAL A 464 -6.36 -5.69 -21.69
CA VAL A 464 -6.19 -4.67 -20.65
C VAL A 464 -6.23 -3.31 -21.28
N VAL A 465 -6.72 -2.33 -20.52
CA VAL A 465 -6.45 -0.93 -20.83
C VAL A 465 -5.26 -0.51 -19.99
N ASP A 466 -4.25 0.05 -20.66
CA ASP A 466 -3.11 0.62 -19.98
C ASP A 466 -2.68 1.92 -20.67
N TRP A 467 -1.93 2.75 -19.97
CA TRP A 467 -1.50 4.04 -20.51
C TRP A 467 0.00 4.24 -20.45
N ILE A 468 0.59 4.57 -21.58
CA ILE A 468 2.04 4.70 -21.69
C ILE A 468 2.42 6.18 -21.69
N HIS A 469 3.56 6.46 -21.06
CA HIS A 469 4.15 7.78 -21.12
C HIS A 469 4.51 8.14 -22.57
N PRO A 470 4.37 9.40 -22.96
CA PRO A 470 4.97 9.85 -24.21
C PRO A 470 6.48 9.60 -24.23
N ALA A 471 6.99 9.17 -25.39
CA ALA A 471 8.42 8.95 -25.58
C ALA A 471 9.21 10.25 -25.36
N ASP A 472 8.71 11.35 -25.91
CA ASP A 472 9.28 12.68 -25.77
C ASP A 472 8.53 13.48 -24.69
N ASP A 473 8.86 13.28 -23.41
CA ASP A 473 8.30 14.08 -22.31
C ASP A 473 8.95 15.46 -22.24
N THR A 474 8.44 16.40 -23.05
CA THR A 474 9.00 17.76 -23.16
C THR A 474 8.86 18.58 -21.87
N HIS A 475 7.95 18.19 -20.97
CA HIS A 475 7.75 18.87 -19.68
C HIS A 475 8.58 18.24 -18.55
N GLY A 476 9.24 17.11 -18.79
CA GLY A 476 10.02 16.37 -17.79
C GLY A 476 9.20 15.96 -16.57
N SER A 477 7.87 15.86 -16.67
CA SER A 477 6.97 15.57 -15.55
C SER A 477 6.75 14.07 -15.32
N LEU A 478 7.10 13.26 -16.32
CA LEU A 478 6.79 11.85 -16.43
C LEU A 478 8.06 11.00 -16.64
N ALA A 479 8.92 11.40 -17.58
CA ALA A 479 10.20 10.75 -17.83
C ALA A 479 11.11 10.92 -16.61
N ASP A 480 11.80 9.85 -16.22
CA ASP A 480 12.66 9.79 -15.03
C ASP A 480 11.95 10.09 -13.69
N ASN A 481 10.62 10.15 -13.67
CA ASN A 481 9.83 10.34 -12.47
C ASN A 481 9.30 9.00 -11.95
N LEU A 482 9.84 8.55 -10.82
CA LEU A 482 9.41 7.30 -10.18
C LEU A 482 7.95 7.31 -9.70
N TRP A 483 7.34 8.48 -9.47
CA TRP A 483 5.94 8.58 -9.05
C TRP A 483 4.99 8.87 -10.22
N GLY A 484 5.52 9.40 -11.34
CA GLY A 484 4.74 9.74 -12.53
C GLY A 484 4.05 8.54 -13.17
N ALA A 485 4.59 7.34 -12.97
CA ALA A 485 4.00 6.08 -13.41
C ALA A 485 2.54 5.90 -12.96
N TYR A 486 2.19 6.40 -11.77
CA TYR A 486 0.88 6.25 -11.14
C TYR A 486 -0.11 7.37 -11.49
N TRP A 487 0.26 8.32 -12.35
CA TRP A 487 -0.61 9.44 -12.72
C TRP A 487 -1.50 9.03 -13.90
N PRO A 488 -2.83 8.96 -13.71
CA PRO A 488 -3.73 8.55 -14.79
C PRO A 488 -3.86 9.65 -15.86
N PRO A 489 -4.18 9.29 -17.12
CA PRO A 489 -4.47 10.27 -18.17
C PRO A 489 -5.64 11.20 -17.81
N ARG A 490 -5.62 12.44 -18.30
CA ARG A 490 -6.69 13.43 -18.06
C ARG A 490 -8.04 12.92 -18.57
N GLN A 491 -8.09 12.31 -19.76
CA GLN A 491 -9.30 11.70 -20.29
C GLN A 491 -9.87 10.58 -19.41
N ALA A 492 -9.00 9.80 -18.74
CA ALA A 492 -9.44 8.78 -17.79
C ALA A 492 -10.11 9.41 -16.55
N LEU A 493 -9.52 10.47 -16.01
CA LEU A 493 -10.05 11.22 -14.88
C LEU A 493 -11.42 11.84 -15.20
N HIS A 494 -11.57 12.46 -16.37
CA HIS A 494 -12.86 12.97 -16.83
C HIS A 494 -13.90 11.86 -16.99
N ARG A 495 -13.52 10.70 -17.54
CA ARG A 495 -14.43 9.56 -17.72
C ARG A 495 -14.97 9.01 -16.40
N VAL A 496 -14.13 8.96 -15.35
CA VAL A 496 -14.53 8.59 -13.98
C VAL A 496 -15.53 9.59 -13.43
N ARG A 497 -15.22 10.89 -13.53
CA ARG A 497 -16.15 11.92 -13.04
C ARG A 497 -17.51 11.82 -13.72
N THR A 498 -17.53 11.75 -15.05
CA THR A 498 -18.78 11.67 -15.82
C THR A 498 -19.61 10.47 -15.41
N PHE A 499 -18.99 9.29 -15.26
CA PHE A 499 -19.67 8.08 -14.78
C PHE A 499 -20.41 8.31 -13.46
N PHE A 500 -19.70 8.82 -12.45
CA PHE A 500 -20.29 9.01 -11.12
C PHE A 500 -21.29 10.16 -11.06
N HIS A 501 -21.08 11.23 -11.83
CA HIS A 501 -22.03 12.32 -11.95
C HIS A 501 -23.34 11.85 -12.60
N ASP A 502 -23.25 11.08 -13.67
CA ASP A 502 -24.42 10.53 -14.35
C ASP A 502 -25.17 9.53 -13.48
N ALA A 503 -24.44 8.70 -12.71
CA ALA A 503 -25.02 7.84 -11.69
C ALA A 503 -25.86 8.63 -10.67
N LEU A 504 -25.34 9.74 -10.14
CA LEU A 504 -26.09 10.61 -9.23
C LEU A 504 -27.29 11.27 -9.92
N LYS A 505 -27.14 11.76 -11.16
CA LYS A 505 -28.24 12.40 -11.91
C LYS A 505 -29.39 11.42 -12.17
N GLN A 506 -29.08 10.20 -12.59
CA GLN A 506 -30.08 9.15 -12.84
C GLN A 506 -30.86 8.77 -11.57
N ARG A 507 -30.25 8.93 -10.39
CA ARG A 507 -30.88 8.71 -9.08
C ARG A 507 -31.59 9.94 -8.52
N GLY A 508 -31.54 11.08 -9.22
CA GLY A 508 -32.05 12.36 -8.69
C GLY A 508 -31.30 12.86 -7.45
N SER A 509 -30.09 12.36 -7.20
CA SER A 509 -29.26 12.68 -6.04
C SER A 509 -28.05 13.55 -6.37
N PHE A 510 -27.95 14.04 -7.61
CA PHE A 510 -26.93 15.02 -7.98
C PHE A 510 -27.19 16.33 -7.24
N PRO A 511 -26.17 16.93 -6.59
CA PRO A 511 -26.38 18.12 -5.77
C PRO A 511 -26.78 19.32 -6.63
N ILE A 512 -27.64 20.18 -6.08
CA ILE A 512 -27.91 21.48 -6.67
C ILE A 512 -26.63 22.32 -6.56
N LEU A 513 -26.13 22.74 -7.71
CA LEU A 513 -25.00 23.65 -7.79
C LEU A 513 -25.53 25.08 -7.65
N SER A 514 -24.87 25.86 -6.80
CA SER A 514 -25.14 27.27 -6.63
C SER A 514 -23.92 28.07 -7.07
N ASP A 515 -24.15 29.18 -7.76
CA ASP A 515 -23.12 30.16 -8.10
C ASP A 515 -22.93 31.22 -7.02
N ASP A 516 -23.77 31.21 -5.97
CA ASP A 516 -23.63 32.13 -4.85
C ASP A 516 -22.34 31.84 -4.07
N ALA A 517 -21.51 32.89 -3.97
CA ALA A 517 -20.26 32.98 -3.23
C ALA A 517 -20.38 32.50 -1.77
N ASP A 518 -21.56 32.61 -1.16
CA ASP A 518 -21.77 32.25 0.25
C ASP A 518 -22.22 30.80 0.46
N THR A 519 -22.50 30.06 -0.62
CA THR A 519 -23.08 28.70 -0.56
C THR A 519 -22.17 27.57 -1.04
N GLY A 520 -20.95 27.88 -1.51
CA GLY A 520 -19.95 26.90 -1.93
C GLY A 520 -19.39 26.09 -0.75
N SER A 521 -19.40 24.74 -0.86
CA SER A 521 -18.89 23.89 0.22
C SER A 521 -17.37 23.82 0.24
N ILE A 522 -16.81 23.99 1.44
CA ILE A 522 -15.40 23.71 1.75
C ILE A 522 -15.38 22.30 2.30
N VAL A 523 -14.73 21.37 1.60
CA VAL A 523 -14.59 19.99 2.03
C VAL A 523 -13.22 19.80 2.65
N TYR A 524 -13.15 19.58 3.95
CA TYR A 524 -11.94 19.21 4.65
C TYR A 524 -11.80 17.68 4.73
N VAL A 525 -10.74 17.15 4.13
CA VAL A 525 -10.40 15.72 4.10
C VAL A 525 -9.63 15.35 5.36
N SER A 526 -10.34 14.71 6.29
CA SER A 526 -9.82 14.31 7.58
C SER A 526 -8.78 13.20 7.47
N ARG A 527 -7.73 13.26 8.30
CA ARG A 527 -6.76 12.18 8.49
C ARG A 527 -6.60 11.81 9.96
N LYS A 528 -7.64 12.07 10.76
CA LYS A 528 -7.60 11.89 12.22
C LYS A 528 -7.24 10.45 12.58
N GLY A 529 -6.20 10.28 13.38
CA GLY A 529 -5.71 8.96 13.81
C GLY A 529 -5.10 8.11 12.69
N LYS A 530 -4.73 8.70 11.55
CA LYS A 530 -4.04 8.04 10.43
C LYS A 530 -2.66 8.68 10.20
N LEU A 531 -1.78 7.96 9.51
CA LEU A 531 -0.50 8.50 9.04
C LEU A 531 -0.72 9.79 8.26
N ARG A 532 0.23 10.74 8.35
CA ARG A 532 0.12 12.06 7.71
C ARG A 532 -1.12 12.84 8.19
N GLY A 533 -1.61 12.57 9.40
CA GLY A 533 -2.60 13.40 10.09
C GLY A 533 -1.94 14.44 10.99
N PHE A 534 -2.68 15.49 11.36
CA PHE A 534 -2.29 16.40 12.44
C PHE A 534 -2.69 15.81 13.80
N PRO A 535 -1.79 15.75 14.81
CA PRO A 535 -2.14 15.24 16.13
C PRO A 535 -3.28 16.01 16.81
N ASN A 536 -3.40 17.31 16.52
CA ASN A 536 -4.45 18.20 17.02
C ASN A 536 -5.43 18.64 15.94
N GLU A 537 -5.81 17.72 15.03
CA GLU A 537 -6.72 18.00 13.91
C GLU A 537 -8.08 18.59 14.35
N ASP A 538 -8.59 18.22 15.52
CA ASP A 538 -9.86 18.75 16.03
C ASP A 538 -9.80 20.28 16.22
N ASP A 539 -8.67 20.84 16.65
CA ASP A 539 -8.48 22.28 16.80
C ASP A 539 -8.58 22.99 15.45
N LEU A 540 -8.00 22.39 14.40
CA LEU A 540 -8.06 22.92 13.04
C LEU A 540 -9.50 22.88 12.51
N VAL A 541 -10.21 21.77 12.68
CA VAL A 541 -11.61 21.65 12.24
C VAL A 541 -12.50 22.67 12.94
N GLN A 542 -12.35 22.85 14.26
CA GLN A 542 -13.08 23.87 15.01
C GLN A 542 -12.75 25.29 14.52
N TYR A 543 -11.47 25.56 14.26
CA TYR A 543 -11.05 26.84 13.68
C TYR A 543 -11.71 27.12 12.32
N LEU A 544 -11.70 26.15 11.40
CA LEU A 544 -12.29 26.28 10.07
C LEU A 544 -13.81 26.52 10.16
N LYS A 545 -14.52 25.73 10.99
CA LYS A 545 -15.97 25.89 11.20
C LYS A 545 -16.33 27.24 11.80
N LYS A 546 -15.57 27.72 12.78
CA LYS A 546 -15.77 29.07 13.36
C LYS A 546 -15.54 30.18 12.33
N ARG A 547 -14.58 30.00 11.41
CA ARG A 547 -14.22 31.00 10.41
C ARG A 547 -15.21 31.06 9.24
N PHE A 548 -15.62 29.90 8.72
CA PHE A 548 -16.41 29.80 7.48
C PHE A 548 -17.87 29.40 7.69
N GLY A 549 -18.26 29.01 8.91
CA GLY A 549 -19.59 28.54 9.25
C GLY A 549 -19.69 27.00 9.33
N GLU A 550 -20.49 26.53 10.29
CA GLU A 550 -20.69 25.09 10.58
C GLU A 550 -21.25 24.29 9.40
N THR A 551 -22.12 24.91 8.58
CA THR A 551 -22.78 24.26 7.44
C THR A 551 -21.94 24.30 6.17
N ARG A 552 -21.00 25.26 6.07
CA ARG A 552 -20.15 25.45 4.90
C ARG A 552 -18.94 24.52 4.89
N VAL A 553 -18.45 24.16 6.08
CA VAL A 553 -17.30 23.24 6.26
C VAL A 553 -17.79 21.81 6.45
N VAL A 554 -17.64 21.00 5.42
CA VAL A 554 -17.94 19.56 5.43
C VAL A 554 -16.66 18.79 5.75
N VAL A 555 -16.69 17.96 6.80
CA VAL A 555 -15.55 17.12 7.17
C VAL A 555 -15.74 15.73 6.56
N HIS A 556 -14.96 15.41 5.54
CA HIS A 556 -14.94 14.10 4.92
C HIS A 556 -14.03 13.15 5.72
N ARG A 557 -14.58 12.04 6.23
CA ARG A 557 -13.84 11.08 7.06
C ARG A 557 -13.50 9.77 6.34
N GLY A 558 -14.05 9.56 5.14
CA GLY A 558 -13.87 8.32 4.37
C GLY A 558 -14.74 7.16 4.86
N ASN A 559 -15.74 7.43 5.70
CA ASN A 559 -16.69 6.46 6.23
C ASN A 559 -18.08 6.58 5.60
N GLU A 560 -18.32 7.62 4.80
CA GLU A 560 -19.53 7.81 4.00
C GLU A 560 -19.62 6.74 2.92
N VAL A 561 -20.83 6.46 2.40
CA VAL A 561 -21.00 5.56 1.24
C VAL A 561 -20.43 6.22 0.00
N LEU A 562 -19.87 5.46 -0.95
CA LEU A 562 -19.17 5.99 -2.12
C LEU A 562 -19.95 7.09 -2.86
N LEU A 563 -21.23 6.88 -3.17
CA LEU A 563 -22.03 7.89 -3.88
C LEU A 563 -22.32 9.14 -3.03
N GLU A 564 -22.37 9.02 -1.71
CA GLU A 564 -22.45 10.19 -0.81
C GLU A 564 -21.14 10.97 -0.86
N GLN A 565 -19.99 10.30 -0.88
CA GLN A 565 -18.68 10.93 -1.09
C GLN A 565 -18.68 11.69 -2.42
N VAL A 566 -19.08 11.05 -3.52
CA VAL A 566 -19.19 11.71 -4.83
C VAL A 566 -20.05 12.97 -4.74
N ALA A 567 -21.23 12.90 -4.10
CA ALA A 567 -22.12 14.04 -3.97
C ALA A 567 -21.52 15.19 -3.15
N ILE A 568 -20.81 14.89 -2.06
CA ILE A 568 -20.08 15.88 -1.24
C ILE A 568 -19.06 16.64 -2.10
N PHE A 569 -18.25 15.92 -2.88
CA PHE A 569 -17.19 16.51 -3.69
C PHE A 569 -17.72 17.15 -4.98
N ALA A 570 -18.82 16.66 -5.55
CA ALA A 570 -19.48 17.28 -6.70
C ALA A 570 -19.99 18.71 -6.40
N LYS A 571 -20.27 19.02 -5.13
CA LYS A 571 -20.65 20.37 -4.66
C LYS A 571 -19.45 21.24 -4.25
N ALA A 572 -18.27 20.65 -4.04
CA ALA A 572 -17.13 21.34 -3.45
C ALA A 572 -16.58 22.45 -4.36
N ARG A 573 -16.36 23.63 -3.76
CA ARG A 573 -15.61 24.74 -4.39
C ARG A 573 -14.16 24.75 -3.92
N VAL A 574 -13.89 24.30 -2.69
CA VAL A 574 -12.55 24.14 -2.16
C VAL A 574 -12.43 22.79 -1.47
N VAL A 575 -11.45 21.99 -1.87
CA VAL A 575 -11.06 20.75 -1.19
C VAL A 575 -9.79 21.03 -0.41
N VAL A 576 -9.80 20.74 0.89
CA VAL A 576 -8.72 21.03 1.82
C VAL A 576 -8.22 19.74 2.47
N GLY A 577 -6.92 19.55 2.63
CA GLY A 577 -6.44 18.43 3.43
C GLY A 577 -4.93 18.25 3.44
N ASN A 578 -4.50 17.14 4.01
CA ASN A 578 -3.11 16.73 4.00
C ASN A 578 -2.88 15.65 2.93
N HIS A 579 -1.65 15.53 2.44
CA HIS A 579 -1.29 14.52 1.45
C HIS A 579 -1.81 13.09 1.77
N GLY A 580 -2.64 12.55 0.88
CA GLY A 580 -3.02 11.14 0.87
C GLY A 580 -4.34 10.84 0.14
N ALA A 581 -4.66 9.54 0.02
CA ALA A 581 -5.65 9.02 -0.93
C ALA A 581 -7.06 9.64 -0.85
N GLY A 582 -7.49 10.19 0.29
CA GLY A 582 -8.79 10.89 0.38
C GLY A 582 -8.90 12.10 -0.54
N LEU A 583 -7.78 12.75 -0.91
CA LEU A 583 -7.74 13.85 -1.87
C LEU A 583 -8.04 13.40 -3.32
N ALA A 584 -7.99 12.09 -3.62
CA ALA A 584 -8.38 11.54 -4.92
C ALA A 584 -9.84 11.88 -5.28
N ASN A 585 -10.70 12.06 -4.27
CA ASN A 585 -12.09 12.50 -4.44
C ASN A 585 -12.21 13.86 -5.16
N TYR A 586 -11.13 14.64 -5.29
CA TYR A 586 -11.14 15.86 -6.11
C TYR A 586 -11.57 15.59 -7.56
N VAL A 587 -11.37 14.38 -8.08
CA VAL A 587 -11.87 13.97 -9.41
C VAL A 587 -13.39 14.16 -9.55
N PHE A 588 -14.15 14.11 -8.45
CA PHE A 588 -15.60 14.28 -8.48
C PHE A 588 -16.05 15.74 -8.50
N THR A 589 -15.14 16.71 -8.41
CA THR A 589 -15.48 18.14 -8.45
C THR A 589 -15.92 18.61 -9.84
N GLN A 590 -16.61 19.75 -9.89
CA GLN A 590 -16.95 20.41 -11.15
C GLN A 590 -15.67 20.92 -11.86
N ALA A 591 -15.53 20.63 -13.16
CA ALA A 591 -14.33 21.00 -13.93
C ALA A 591 -14.12 22.51 -13.88
N GLY A 592 -12.90 22.95 -13.59
CA GLY A 592 -12.54 24.36 -13.57
C GLY A 592 -13.19 25.21 -12.48
N LYS A 593 -14.08 24.65 -11.65
CA LYS A 593 -14.89 25.37 -10.65
C LYS A 593 -14.49 25.06 -9.20
N ALA A 594 -13.45 24.23 -8.99
CA ALA A 594 -12.94 23.88 -7.67
C ALA A 594 -11.44 24.15 -7.53
N ALA A 595 -11.00 24.45 -6.31
CA ALA A 595 -9.59 24.55 -5.94
C ALA A 595 -9.21 23.48 -4.91
N MET A 596 -7.93 23.08 -4.90
CA MET A 596 -7.36 22.25 -3.84
C MET A 596 -6.40 23.07 -3.00
N VAL A 597 -6.52 23.00 -1.67
CA VAL A 597 -5.57 23.58 -0.72
C VAL A 597 -5.01 22.44 0.11
N PHE A 598 -3.74 22.10 -0.06
CA PHE A 598 -3.18 20.96 0.66
C PHE A 598 -1.80 21.19 1.26
N VAL A 599 -1.53 20.48 2.35
CA VAL A 599 -0.21 20.42 2.96
C VAL A 599 0.57 19.25 2.35
N PRO A 600 1.75 19.49 1.76
CA PRO A 600 2.54 18.45 1.11
C PRO A 600 3.31 17.60 2.12
N MET A 601 3.84 16.47 1.65
CA MET A 601 4.90 15.74 2.36
C MET A 601 6.22 16.51 2.31
N ASP A 602 7.14 16.18 3.21
CA ASP A 602 8.52 16.69 3.21
C ASP A 602 9.52 15.52 3.23
N PRO A 603 10.35 15.34 2.18
CA PRO A 603 10.35 16.12 0.93
C PRO A 603 9.09 15.89 0.07
N HIS A 604 8.72 16.88 -0.75
CA HIS A 604 7.59 16.78 -1.67
C HIS A 604 8.00 16.01 -2.93
N VAL A 605 7.90 14.68 -2.87
CA VAL A 605 8.35 13.78 -3.96
C VAL A 605 7.24 13.31 -4.91
N GLU A 606 5.97 13.42 -4.50
CA GLU A 606 4.82 12.92 -5.24
C GLU A 606 3.87 14.07 -5.60
N PHE A 607 3.70 14.33 -6.90
CA PHE A 607 2.92 15.45 -7.44
C PHE A 607 1.54 15.04 -7.99
N CYS A 608 1.04 13.86 -7.59
CA CYS A 608 -0.17 13.26 -8.15
C CYS A 608 -1.42 14.15 -7.96
N PHE A 609 -1.47 14.95 -6.90
CA PHE A 609 -2.59 15.88 -6.64
C PHE A 609 -2.52 17.16 -7.45
N SER A 610 -1.34 17.75 -7.68
CA SER A 610 -1.18 18.87 -8.62
C SER A 610 -1.56 18.44 -10.03
N HIS A 611 -1.11 17.25 -10.44
CA HIS A 611 -1.50 16.63 -11.70
C HIS A 611 -3.03 16.43 -11.79
N LEU A 612 -3.65 15.85 -10.75
CA LEU A 612 -5.11 15.65 -10.69
C LEU A 612 -5.87 16.97 -10.83
N VAL A 613 -5.42 18.03 -10.15
CA VAL A 613 -6.05 19.35 -10.21
C VAL A 613 -5.91 19.97 -11.60
N ALA A 614 -4.72 19.90 -12.19
CA ALA A 614 -4.46 20.39 -13.55
C ALA A 614 -5.31 19.65 -14.60
N ALA A 615 -5.44 18.33 -14.49
CA ALA A 615 -6.29 17.52 -15.37
C ALA A 615 -7.78 17.89 -15.28
N MET A 616 -8.22 18.41 -14.14
CA MET A 616 -9.60 18.83 -13.90
C MET A 616 -9.81 20.34 -14.10
N ASP A 617 -8.84 21.03 -14.72
CA ASP A 617 -8.82 22.47 -15.00
C ASP A 617 -8.91 23.38 -13.75
N GLY A 618 -8.63 22.82 -12.59
CA GLY A 618 -8.73 23.47 -11.28
C GLY A 618 -7.57 24.42 -10.97
N VAL A 619 -7.42 24.71 -9.68
CA VAL A 619 -6.29 25.49 -9.14
C VAL A 619 -5.81 24.83 -7.85
N SER A 620 -4.50 24.66 -7.70
CA SER A 620 -3.89 24.04 -6.52
C SER A 620 -3.06 25.03 -5.72
N TYR A 621 -3.25 25.02 -4.40
CA TYR A 621 -2.48 25.78 -3.42
C TYR A 621 -1.73 24.80 -2.53
N VAL A 622 -0.40 24.86 -2.58
CA VAL A 622 0.49 23.98 -1.81
C VAL A 622 1.03 24.76 -0.62
N LEU A 623 0.60 24.38 0.59
CA LEU A 623 0.96 25.05 1.84
C LEU A 623 2.35 24.61 2.33
N SER A 624 3.40 24.94 1.58
CA SER A 624 4.79 24.57 1.89
C SER A 624 5.40 25.29 3.10
N GLU A 625 4.75 26.34 3.62
CA GLU A 625 5.13 26.98 4.89
C GLU A 625 4.82 26.09 6.10
N ILE A 626 3.79 25.24 6.00
CA ILE A 626 3.44 24.30 7.08
C ILE A 626 4.42 23.12 6.98
N PRO A 627 5.16 22.78 8.06
CA PRO A 627 6.10 21.67 8.04
C PRO A 627 5.42 20.37 7.60
N GLY A 628 5.96 19.74 6.55
CA GLY A 628 5.43 18.52 5.98
C GLY A 628 5.63 17.30 6.90
N ALA A 629 4.95 16.21 6.57
CA ALA A 629 5.24 14.89 7.13
C ALA A 629 6.15 14.11 6.16
N HIS A 630 7.08 13.32 6.68
CA HIS A 630 7.77 12.32 5.86
C HIS A 630 6.81 11.20 5.45
N TYR A 631 7.19 10.40 4.45
CA TYR A 631 6.31 9.44 3.78
C TYR A 631 5.58 8.48 4.74
N TYR A 632 6.28 7.98 5.77
CA TYR A 632 5.76 7.07 6.79
C TYR A 632 5.40 7.74 8.12
N GLY A 633 5.41 9.07 8.16
CA GLY A 633 5.26 9.87 9.37
C GLY A 633 3.89 10.52 9.51
N SER A 634 3.73 11.25 10.61
CA SER A 634 2.62 12.17 10.85
C SER A 634 3.13 13.60 10.89
N TYR A 635 2.24 14.56 10.67
CA TYR A 635 2.61 15.97 10.76
C TYR A 635 2.87 16.35 12.22
N SER A 636 3.62 17.42 12.42
CA SER A 636 3.70 18.09 13.72
C SER A 636 2.35 18.72 14.08
N LYS A 637 2.16 19.05 15.36
CA LYS A 637 0.97 19.82 15.79
C LYS A 637 0.84 21.10 14.95
N ILE A 638 -0.33 21.34 14.38
CA ILE A 638 -0.59 22.55 13.60
C ILE A 638 -0.75 23.74 14.56
N THR A 639 -0.02 24.82 14.30
CA THR A 639 -0.01 26.02 15.14
C THR A 639 -1.17 26.96 14.77
N LYS A 640 -1.53 27.89 15.65
CA LYS A 640 -2.54 28.94 15.35
C LYS A 640 -2.16 29.78 14.13
N ALA A 641 -0.87 30.06 13.94
CA ALA A 641 -0.38 30.80 12.77
C ALA A 641 -0.59 29.99 11.47
N HIS A 642 -0.28 28.69 11.49
CA HIS A 642 -0.53 27.79 10.36
C HIS A 642 -2.03 27.63 10.07
N MET A 643 -2.88 27.53 11.10
CA MET A 643 -4.33 27.53 10.92
C MET A 643 -4.81 28.82 10.24
N LYS A 644 -4.29 29.98 10.66
CA LYS A 644 -4.59 31.28 10.02
C LYS A 644 -4.17 31.29 8.55
N LEU A 645 -2.94 30.86 8.25
CA LEU A 645 -2.43 30.77 6.88
C LEU A 645 -3.31 29.88 5.99
N MET A 646 -3.68 28.70 6.48
CA MET A 646 -4.58 27.79 5.78
C MET A 646 -5.95 28.44 5.55
N GLY A 647 -6.52 29.08 6.58
CA GLY A 647 -7.79 29.81 6.45
C GLY A 647 -7.73 30.96 5.43
N ASP A 648 -6.67 31.77 5.44
CA ASP A 648 -6.50 32.87 4.48
C ASP A 648 -6.36 32.33 3.04
N THR A 649 -5.67 31.19 2.89
CA THR A 649 -5.52 30.52 1.59
C THR A 649 -6.83 29.93 1.09
N ILE A 650 -7.63 29.31 1.97
CA ILE A 650 -8.96 28.77 1.63
C ILE A 650 -9.88 29.89 1.17
N GLU A 651 -9.91 31.02 1.87
CA GLU A 651 -10.71 32.20 1.50
C GLU A 651 -10.30 32.70 0.10
N THR A 652 -8.99 32.84 -0.14
CA THR A 652 -8.45 33.25 -1.44
C THR A 652 -8.83 32.28 -2.56
N ALA A 653 -8.67 30.98 -2.31
CA ALA A 653 -9.00 29.93 -3.26
C ALA A 653 -10.51 29.92 -3.58
N HIS A 654 -11.34 30.09 -2.55
CA HIS A 654 -12.78 30.19 -2.70
C HIS A 654 -13.18 31.39 -3.58
N GLN A 655 -12.69 32.59 -3.25
CA GLN A 655 -12.96 33.81 -4.02
C GLN A 655 -12.51 33.67 -5.47
N ARG A 656 -11.34 33.06 -5.73
CA ARG A 656 -10.85 32.80 -7.10
C ARG A 656 -11.81 31.88 -7.86
N MET A 657 -12.37 30.86 -7.23
CA MET A 657 -13.28 29.90 -7.87
C MET A 657 -14.70 30.44 -8.05
N THR A 658 -15.14 31.38 -7.20
CA THR A 658 -16.41 32.10 -7.38
C THR A 658 -16.33 33.11 -8.52
N ASN A 659 -15.25 33.89 -8.58
CA ASN A 659 -15.11 34.98 -9.54
C ASN A 659 -14.55 34.55 -10.90
N ARG A 660 -14.28 33.26 -11.10
CA ARG A 660 -13.73 32.77 -12.36
C ARG A 660 -14.83 32.86 -13.43
N PRO A 661 -14.63 33.63 -14.52
CA PRO A 661 -15.60 33.66 -15.61
C PRO A 661 -15.78 32.25 -16.16
N GLU A 662 -17.00 31.92 -16.59
CA GLU A 662 -17.22 30.72 -17.38
C GLU A 662 -16.31 30.80 -18.59
N ARG A 663 -15.42 29.83 -18.74
CA ARG A 663 -14.73 29.67 -20.01
C ARG A 663 -15.81 29.23 -20.99
N ASP A 664 -16.05 30.04 -22.01
CA ASP A 664 -16.71 29.58 -23.23
C ASP A 664 -16.00 28.29 -23.66
N GLU A 665 -16.77 27.23 -23.86
CA GLU A 665 -16.28 25.95 -24.39
C GLU A 665 -15.53 26.23 -25.70
N LEU A 666 -14.21 26.04 -25.68
CA LEU A 666 -13.34 26.05 -26.86
C LEU A 666 -12.96 24.62 -27.21
#